data_AF-A0A0E0GEP9-F1
#
_entry.id   AF-A0A0E0GEP9-F1
#
_cell.length_a   1.000
_cell.length_b   1.000
_cell.length_c   1.000
_cell.angle_alpha   90.00
_cell.angle_beta   90.00
_cell.angle_gamma   90.00
#
_symmetry.space_group_name_H-M   'P 1'
#
loop_
_entity.id
_entity.type
_entity.pdbx_description
1 polymer ?
#
loop_
_entity_poly.entity_id
_entity_poly.type
_entity_poly.pdbx_seq_one_letter_code
_entity_poly.pdbx_strand_id
1 'polypeptide(L)'
;MSSNFEANNNNNGEKQLVCVTGAGGFIGSWVVKELLIRGYHVRGTARDPADSKNAHLLELEGAEERLSLCRADVLDAASLRAAFSGCHGVFHVASPVSNDPDLVPVAVEGTRNVINAAADMGVRRVVFTSSYGAVHMNPNRSPDAVLDETCWSDYEFCKQTDNLYCCAKMMAEMTATEEASKRGLELAVVVPSMTMGPMLQQTLNFSSNHVARYLMGTKKSYPNAVAAYVDVRDVARYLMGTKKSYPNAVAAYVDVRDVARAHVLVYERPDARGRYLCIGTVLHRAELLRMLRDLFPQYPATAKCEDDGKPMAKPYKFSNQRLKDLGLEFTPLRKSLHEAVLCMQQKSHLPLIYPVPKLRSPSIYALSGEGEGEVDSRASEDDDRERGKRLERASTMSSNNSMEANNGNNNGDDEKKQEQVVCVTGAGGFIGSWVVKELLLRGYRVRGTARDPRKNAHLLALEGAEERLTLCRADVLDFASLRAAFAGCHGVFHIASPVSKDPNLVPVAIEGTRNVMKAAADMGVRRVVFTSSYGAVHMNPNRSPDAVLDESCWSDPEFCQREDIYCYAKMMAEKTATEEASRRRLQLAVVVPCVTVGPILQPSVNFSCHHVVRYLTGAAATYPNAVAAYADVRDVARAHVLVYENHGARGRYLCIGTDEGNQMVKPYKFSNQRLRDLGLEFTPLRKSLHEAIECLQRKGHLPVVTVAQQRACFSASPSSSPNMSSISKANDNNGDQKRQQQQPQQLVCVTGAGGFIGSWVVRELLLRGYRVRATVRDPADRKNAHLLALEGADERLSLRRADVLDFDGLLAVFAGCHGVFHVACPLSNRDPELMAVAVEGTRNVMKAAADMGVRRVVFTSSYGAVHMNPNRSPDAVLDETCWSDPEFCRQKDMYCYAKTMAEMAATEEAAKRGLELAVVVPSMTMGPMLQRALNLSSTHVANYLTGAKKSYPNAVAAYVDVRDVARAHALVYERHDARGRYLCIGAVLHRAQLLQMLMDLFPQYTIAAKCDDKGKPMVKPYEFSNQRLKDLGLEFTPLRKSLYDAVMCMQRNGHLPVVLP
;
A
#
# COMPACT_ATOMS: atom_id res chain seq x y z
N MET A 1 -21.98 71.47 6.95
CA MET A 1 -23.17 70.71 7.38
C MET A 1 -22.71 69.34 7.80
N SER A 2 -22.78 69.12 9.10
CA SER A 2 -22.29 67.96 9.82
C SER A 2 -23.22 66.77 9.61
N SER A 3 -22.66 65.61 9.30
CA SER A 3 -23.32 64.32 9.58
C SER A 3 -22.27 63.21 9.68
N ASN A 4 -21.81 63.01 10.91
CA ASN A 4 -21.34 61.78 11.55
C ASN A 4 -21.10 60.56 10.63
N PHE A 5 -19.83 60.29 10.30
CA PHE A 5 -19.36 58.91 10.17
C PHE A 5 -19.07 58.42 11.59
N GLU A 6 -20.13 57.99 12.27
CA GLU A 6 -20.01 57.29 13.54
C GLU A 6 -19.25 55.98 13.33
N ALA A 7 -18.18 55.81 14.11
CA ALA A 7 -17.52 54.55 14.33
C ALA A 7 -18.57 53.55 14.82
N ASN A 8 -18.98 52.66 13.93
CA ASN A 8 -19.94 51.61 14.24
C ASN A 8 -19.22 50.54 15.07
N ASN A 9 -19.08 50.84 16.36
CA ASN A 9 -18.67 49.93 17.43
C ASN A 9 -19.87 49.01 17.73
N ASN A 10 -20.23 48.16 16.76
CA ASN A 10 -21.20 47.09 16.99
C ASN A 10 -20.47 45.88 17.56
N ASN A 11 -20.44 45.84 18.89
CA ASN A 11 -20.13 44.69 19.72
C ASN A 11 -21.25 43.63 19.60
N ASN A 12 -21.29 42.93 18.47
CA ASN A 12 -21.83 41.57 18.38
C ASN A 12 -20.67 40.70 17.87
N GLY A 13 -20.17 39.79 18.70
CA GLY A 13 -18.89 39.09 18.54
C GLY A 13 -18.71 38.15 17.33
N GLU A 14 -19.44 38.34 16.23
CA GLU A 14 -19.31 37.54 15.01
C GLU A 14 -18.41 38.24 13.98
N LYS A 15 -17.28 37.61 13.62
CA LYS A 15 -16.44 38.12 12.55
C LYS A 15 -17.07 37.88 11.17
N GLN A 16 -16.82 38.82 10.27
CA GLN A 16 -17.41 38.92 8.93
C GLN A 16 -17.08 37.73 8.01
N LEU A 17 -17.86 37.58 6.93
CA LEU A 17 -17.64 36.59 5.89
C LEU A 17 -16.46 36.95 4.99
N VAL A 18 -15.53 36.01 4.78
CA VAL A 18 -14.41 36.13 3.83
C VAL A 18 -14.38 34.92 2.90
N CYS A 19 -13.83 35.11 1.70
CA CYS A 19 -13.70 34.05 0.71
C CYS A 19 -12.24 33.61 0.55
N VAL A 20 -11.97 32.30 0.47
CA VAL A 20 -10.63 31.75 0.18
C VAL A 20 -10.69 30.97 -1.11
N THR A 21 -10.00 31.47 -2.15
CA THR A 21 -9.91 30.73 -3.41
C THR A 21 -8.92 29.59 -3.32
N GLY A 22 -9.24 28.43 -3.88
CA GLY A 22 -8.35 27.26 -3.82
C GLY A 22 -8.23 26.71 -2.40
N ALA A 23 -9.34 26.75 -1.64
CA ALA A 23 -9.40 26.39 -0.22
C ALA A 23 -8.89 24.98 0.08
N GLY A 24 -9.12 24.01 -0.81
CA GLY A 24 -8.64 22.62 -0.63
C GLY A 24 -7.16 22.40 -0.91
N GLY A 25 -6.41 23.45 -1.27
CA GLY A 25 -4.97 23.40 -1.52
C GLY A 25 -4.12 23.47 -0.25
N PHE A 26 -2.80 23.30 -0.39
CA PHE A 26 -1.90 23.27 0.77
C PHE A 26 -1.90 24.58 1.58
N ILE A 27 -1.60 25.73 0.96
CA ILE A 27 -1.67 27.03 1.66
C ILE A 27 -3.13 27.40 1.95
N GLY A 28 -4.05 27.15 1.00
CA GLY A 28 -5.46 27.51 1.12
C GLY A 28 -6.12 26.92 2.37
N SER A 29 -5.89 25.63 2.65
CA SER A 29 -6.49 24.94 3.81
C SER A 29 -5.98 25.48 5.14
N TRP A 30 -4.71 25.90 5.21
CA TRP A 30 -4.16 26.56 6.39
C TRP A 30 -4.67 27.99 6.56
N VAL A 31 -4.89 28.73 5.48
CA VAL A 31 -5.55 30.06 5.54
C VAL A 31 -6.98 29.91 6.05
N VAL A 32 -7.74 28.92 5.54
CA VAL A 32 -9.09 28.60 6.06
C VAL A 32 -9.03 28.29 7.56
N LYS A 33 -8.10 27.41 7.97
CA LYS A 33 -7.93 27.03 9.38
C LYS A 33 -7.62 28.23 10.27
N GLU A 34 -6.68 29.09 9.88
CA GLU A 34 -6.33 30.30 10.65
C GLU A 34 -7.51 31.27 10.77
N LEU A 35 -8.28 31.46 9.68
CA LEU A 35 -9.48 32.31 9.69
C LEU A 35 -10.56 31.77 10.63
N LEU A 36 -10.83 30.46 10.61
CA LEU A 36 -11.78 29.81 11.51
C LEU A 36 -11.35 29.95 12.99
N ILE A 37 -10.07 29.70 13.30
CA ILE A 37 -9.53 29.90 14.65
C ILE A 37 -9.74 31.34 15.12
N ARG A 38 -9.61 32.32 14.22
CA ARG A 38 -9.76 33.75 14.55
C ARG A 38 -11.19 34.26 14.61
N GLY A 39 -12.20 33.45 14.35
CA GLY A 39 -13.60 33.89 14.45
C GLY A 39 -14.34 34.03 13.12
N TYR A 40 -13.65 34.03 11.97
CA TYR A 40 -14.26 34.38 10.68
C TYR A 40 -15.22 33.32 10.15
N HIS A 41 -16.28 33.79 9.47
CA HIS A 41 -17.02 32.97 8.54
C HIS A 41 -16.22 32.87 7.23
N VAL A 42 -16.02 31.66 6.74
CA VAL A 42 -15.19 31.37 5.58
C VAL A 42 -16.03 30.73 4.49
N ARG A 43 -15.95 31.30 3.27
CA ARG A 43 -16.41 30.66 2.04
C ARG A 43 -15.21 30.15 1.27
N GLY A 44 -14.98 28.85 1.30
CA GLY A 44 -13.92 28.21 0.53
C GLY A 44 -14.37 27.90 -0.89
N THR A 45 -13.58 28.27 -1.90
CA THR A 45 -13.89 27.87 -3.29
C THR A 45 -13.07 26.68 -3.75
N ALA A 46 -13.72 25.80 -4.50
CA ALA A 46 -13.11 24.71 -5.25
C ALA A 46 -13.83 24.53 -6.59
N ARG A 47 -13.15 23.97 -7.61
CA ARG A 47 -13.79 23.65 -8.90
C ARG A 47 -14.91 22.62 -8.76
N ASP A 48 -14.76 21.73 -7.79
CA ASP A 48 -15.79 20.80 -7.35
C ASP A 48 -15.75 20.78 -5.81
N PRO A 49 -16.70 21.43 -5.13
CA PRO A 49 -16.79 21.44 -3.67
C PRO A 49 -17.05 20.06 -3.06
N ALA A 50 -17.81 19.21 -3.77
CA ALA A 50 -18.21 17.88 -3.30
C ALA A 50 -17.09 16.84 -3.46
N ASP A 51 -15.99 17.20 -4.11
CA ASP A 51 -14.82 16.34 -4.25
C ASP A 51 -14.26 15.99 -2.87
N SER A 52 -14.14 14.68 -2.62
CA SER A 52 -13.55 14.10 -1.40
C SER A 52 -12.20 14.68 -1.01
N LYS A 53 -11.42 15.25 -1.95
CA LYS A 53 -10.16 15.93 -1.64
C LYS A 53 -10.34 17.11 -0.68
N ASN A 54 -11.51 17.74 -0.63
CA ASN A 54 -11.82 18.89 0.22
C ASN A 54 -12.33 18.47 1.61
N ALA A 55 -12.54 17.17 1.88
CA ALA A 55 -13.15 16.69 3.13
C ALA A 55 -12.39 17.16 4.38
N HIS A 56 -11.06 17.26 4.29
CA HIS A 56 -10.20 17.76 5.37
C HIS A 56 -10.52 19.19 5.83
N LEU A 57 -11.22 20.00 5.03
CA LEU A 57 -11.67 21.33 5.43
C LEU A 57 -12.89 21.27 6.36
N LEU A 58 -13.76 20.29 6.17
CA LEU A 58 -14.96 20.08 6.99
C LEU A 58 -14.60 19.50 8.35
N GLU A 59 -13.44 18.86 8.48
CA GLU A 59 -12.88 18.34 9.74
C GLU A 59 -12.17 19.43 10.57
N LEU A 60 -12.09 20.68 10.10
CA LEU A 60 -11.48 21.77 10.84
C LEU A 60 -12.38 22.23 12.00
N GLU A 61 -11.77 22.56 13.12
CA GLU A 61 -12.48 23.13 14.26
C GLU A 61 -13.22 24.42 13.86
N GLY A 62 -14.52 24.47 14.15
CA GLY A 62 -15.41 25.57 13.76
C GLY A 62 -15.89 25.54 12.30
N ALA A 63 -15.54 24.52 11.50
CA ALA A 63 -15.99 24.43 10.10
C ALA A 63 -17.50 24.19 9.97
N GLU A 64 -18.11 23.38 10.83
CA GLU A 64 -19.54 23.06 10.76
C GLU A 64 -20.42 24.32 10.84
N GLU A 65 -20.02 25.27 11.68
CA GLU A 65 -20.76 26.52 11.91
C GLU A 65 -20.35 27.61 10.91
N ARG A 66 -19.07 27.68 10.55
CA ARG A 66 -18.48 28.88 9.93
C ARG A 66 -17.80 28.64 8.58
N LEU A 67 -17.73 27.41 8.07
CA LEU A 67 -17.20 27.11 6.74
C LEU A 67 -18.32 26.72 5.77
N SER A 68 -18.37 27.39 4.63
CA SER A 68 -19.16 26.97 3.47
C SER A 68 -18.24 26.73 2.28
N LEU A 69 -18.51 25.68 1.50
CA LEU A 69 -17.78 25.43 0.25
C LEU A 69 -18.66 25.74 -0.95
N CYS A 70 -18.14 26.49 -1.92
CA CYS A 70 -18.86 26.80 -3.14
C CYS A 70 -18.02 26.55 -4.40
N ARG A 71 -18.72 26.29 -5.50
CA ARG A 71 -18.09 26.00 -6.78
C ARG A 71 -17.62 27.32 -7.40
N ALA A 72 -16.33 27.41 -7.69
CA ALA A 72 -15.80 28.51 -8.50
C ALA A 72 -14.61 28.04 -9.35
N ASP A 73 -14.53 28.58 -10.56
CA ASP A 73 -13.37 28.48 -11.44
C ASP A 73 -12.80 29.88 -11.63
N VAL A 74 -11.47 30.02 -11.53
CA VAL A 74 -10.80 31.31 -11.70
C VAL A 74 -10.94 31.87 -13.12
N LEU A 75 -11.24 31.02 -14.10
CA LEU A 75 -11.52 31.42 -15.47
C LEU A 75 -13.00 31.71 -15.74
N ASP A 76 -13.88 31.50 -14.75
CA ASP A 76 -15.31 31.81 -14.83
C ASP A 76 -15.66 32.96 -13.89
N ALA A 77 -15.66 34.18 -14.44
CA ALA A 77 -15.98 35.41 -13.72
C ALA A 77 -17.37 35.39 -13.07
N ALA A 78 -18.36 34.70 -13.65
CA ALA A 78 -19.69 34.62 -13.05
C ALA A 78 -19.67 33.75 -11.78
N SER A 79 -18.94 32.63 -11.81
CA SER A 79 -18.74 31.79 -10.63
C SER A 79 -17.99 32.53 -9.51
N LEU A 80 -17.01 33.37 -9.86
CA LEU A 80 -16.26 34.18 -8.89
C LEU A 80 -17.13 35.26 -8.26
N ARG A 81 -17.93 35.99 -9.03
CA ARG A 81 -18.89 36.96 -8.48
C ARG A 81 -19.88 36.30 -7.53
N ALA A 82 -20.42 35.14 -7.91
CA ALA A 82 -21.30 34.36 -7.03
C ALA A 82 -20.59 33.96 -5.73
N ALA A 83 -19.32 33.53 -5.81
CA ALA A 83 -18.54 33.20 -4.63
C ALA A 83 -18.24 34.41 -3.74
N PHE A 84 -17.93 35.57 -4.31
CA PHE A 84 -17.54 36.77 -3.56
C PHE A 84 -18.72 37.60 -3.04
N SER A 85 -19.94 37.32 -3.49
CA SER A 85 -21.15 38.00 -3.02
C SER A 85 -21.27 37.96 -1.49
N GLY A 86 -21.36 39.15 -0.88
CA GLY A 86 -21.45 39.35 0.58
C GLY A 86 -20.14 39.13 1.35
N CYS A 87 -19.02 38.87 0.68
CA CYS A 87 -17.72 38.70 1.34
C CYS A 87 -17.06 40.06 1.58
N HIS A 88 -16.59 40.30 2.80
CA HIS A 88 -15.83 41.50 3.14
C HIS A 88 -14.38 41.44 2.65
N GLY A 89 -13.82 40.24 2.51
CA GLY A 89 -12.45 40.01 2.07
C GLY A 89 -12.30 38.78 1.19
N VAL A 90 -11.29 38.79 0.32
CA VAL A 90 -10.93 37.64 -0.51
C VAL A 90 -9.45 37.29 -0.33
N PHE A 91 -9.16 36.03 -0.07
CA PHE A 91 -7.82 35.46 -0.04
C PHE A 91 -7.61 34.70 -1.35
N HIS A 92 -6.88 35.31 -2.28
CA HIS A 92 -6.59 34.71 -3.58
C HIS A 92 -5.36 33.80 -3.52
N VAL A 93 -5.58 32.53 -3.17
CA VAL A 93 -4.54 31.49 -3.11
C VAL A 93 -4.54 30.58 -4.36
N ALA A 94 -5.68 30.48 -5.06
CA ALA A 94 -5.81 29.64 -6.25
C ALA A 94 -4.85 30.09 -7.36
N SER A 95 -3.97 29.19 -7.79
CA SER A 95 -3.05 29.45 -8.89
C SER A 95 -2.68 28.12 -9.55
N PRO A 96 -2.62 28.06 -10.89
CA PRO A 96 -2.22 26.84 -11.58
C PRO A 96 -0.75 26.50 -11.26
N VAL A 97 -0.46 25.20 -11.16
CA VAL A 97 0.89 24.66 -11.04
C VAL A 97 1.01 23.50 -12.02
N SER A 98 1.60 23.76 -13.18
CA SER A 98 1.79 22.78 -14.26
C SER A 98 3.08 23.07 -15.01
N ASN A 99 3.50 22.14 -15.88
CA ASN A 99 4.55 22.36 -16.89
C ASN A 99 3.93 22.68 -18.26
N ASP A 100 2.69 23.18 -18.25
CA ASP A 100 1.95 23.49 -19.46
C ASP A 100 2.49 24.79 -20.07
N PRO A 101 2.74 24.85 -21.39
CA PRO A 101 3.04 26.11 -22.07
C PRO A 101 2.01 27.21 -21.76
N ASP A 102 0.75 26.85 -21.50
CA ASP A 102 -0.35 27.77 -21.20
C ASP A 102 -0.40 28.23 -19.72
N LEU A 103 0.59 27.88 -18.89
CA LEU A 103 0.61 28.25 -17.46
C LEU A 103 0.53 29.76 -17.23
N VAL A 104 1.33 30.54 -17.96
CA VAL A 104 1.41 32.01 -17.83
C VAL A 104 0.07 32.67 -18.18
N PRO A 105 -0.53 32.43 -19.38
CA PRO A 105 -1.80 33.08 -19.73
C PRO A 105 -2.93 32.68 -18.78
N VAL A 106 -3.01 31.42 -18.34
CA VAL A 106 -4.05 30.97 -17.39
C VAL A 106 -3.90 31.62 -16.02
N ALA A 107 -2.67 31.77 -15.52
CA ALA A 107 -2.42 32.42 -14.23
C ALA A 107 -2.79 33.92 -14.27
N VAL A 108 -2.39 34.61 -15.33
CA VAL A 108 -2.68 36.03 -15.53
C VAL A 108 -4.18 36.27 -15.65
N GLU A 109 -4.86 35.50 -16.50
CA GLU A 109 -6.29 35.66 -16.74
C GLU A 109 -7.12 35.28 -15.50
N GLY A 110 -6.76 34.19 -14.82
CA GLY A 110 -7.42 33.80 -13.57
C GLY A 110 -7.30 34.87 -12.48
N THR A 111 -6.11 35.47 -12.33
CA THR A 111 -5.91 36.55 -11.36
C THR A 111 -6.65 37.83 -11.73
N ARG A 112 -6.64 38.21 -13.02
CA ARG A 112 -7.45 39.34 -13.52
C ARG A 112 -8.93 39.16 -13.19
N ASN A 113 -9.48 37.97 -13.42
CA ASN A 113 -10.88 37.67 -13.14
C ASN A 113 -11.20 37.72 -11.65
N VAL A 114 -10.30 37.27 -10.78
CA VAL A 114 -10.49 37.36 -9.32
C VAL A 114 -10.51 38.81 -8.83
N ILE A 115 -9.56 39.63 -9.28
CA ILE A 115 -9.51 41.05 -8.87
C ILE A 115 -10.74 41.80 -9.37
N ASN A 116 -11.12 41.61 -10.64
CA ASN A 116 -12.29 42.26 -11.20
C ASN A 116 -13.59 41.79 -10.53
N ALA A 117 -13.77 40.49 -10.29
CA ALA A 117 -14.95 40.00 -9.59
C ALA A 117 -15.01 40.49 -8.13
N ALA A 118 -13.87 40.62 -7.45
CA ALA A 118 -13.82 41.17 -6.09
C ALA A 118 -14.23 42.64 -6.07
N ALA A 119 -13.73 43.44 -7.02
CA ALA A 119 -14.13 44.84 -7.18
C ALA A 119 -15.62 44.97 -7.55
N ASP A 120 -16.13 44.13 -8.47
CA ASP A 120 -17.54 44.12 -8.88
C ASP A 120 -18.48 43.85 -7.69
N MET A 121 -18.06 43.00 -6.75
CA MET A 121 -18.85 42.61 -5.57
C MET A 121 -18.60 43.50 -4.34
N GLY A 122 -17.82 44.57 -4.48
CA GLY A 122 -17.56 45.51 -3.37
C GLY A 122 -16.74 44.91 -2.23
N VAL A 123 -15.89 43.91 -2.51
CA VAL A 123 -14.94 43.35 -1.53
C VAL A 123 -14.01 44.46 -1.06
N ARG A 124 -13.81 44.61 0.26
CA ARG A 124 -12.94 45.67 0.80
C ARG A 124 -11.48 45.46 0.40
N ARG A 125 -10.98 44.24 0.62
CA ARG A 125 -9.57 43.89 0.46
C ARG A 125 -9.37 42.50 -0.12
N VAL A 126 -8.42 42.40 -1.05
CA VAL A 126 -7.88 41.13 -1.53
C VAL A 126 -6.48 40.91 -0.93
N VAL A 127 -6.27 39.72 -0.38
CA VAL A 127 -4.93 39.23 -0.04
C VAL A 127 -4.50 38.22 -1.10
N PHE A 128 -3.51 38.57 -1.90
CA PHE A 128 -3.02 37.76 -3.00
C PHE A 128 -1.79 36.93 -2.58
N THR A 129 -1.82 35.62 -2.87
CA THR A 129 -0.67 34.73 -2.66
C THR A 129 0.21 34.70 -3.92
N SER A 130 1.30 35.47 -3.88
CA SER A 130 2.34 35.41 -4.90
C SER A 130 3.34 34.27 -4.62
N SER A 131 4.60 34.43 -5.01
CA SER A 131 5.68 33.48 -4.77
C SER A 131 7.02 34.20 -4.78
N TYR A 132 7.96 33.68 -3.99
CA TYR A 132 9.37 34.02 -4.08
C TYR A 132 9.93 33.98 -5.53
N GLY A 133 9.34 33.17 -6.42
CA GLY A 133 9.69 33.16 -7.85
C GLY A 133 9.45 34.50 -8.57
N ALA A 134 8.62 35.40 -8.04
CA ALA A 134 8.38 36.74 -8.58
C ALA A 134 9.45 37.77 -8.18
N VAL A 135 10.30 37.46 -7.19
CA VAL A 135 11.24 38.45 -6.61
C VAL A 135 12.73 38.12 -6.83
N HIS A 136 13.10 36.84 -6.95
CA HIS A 136 14.51 36.44 -6.85
C HIS A 136 15.27 36.28 -8.18
N MET A 137 14.62 35.86 -9.26
CA MET A 137 15.27 35.43 -10.50
C MET A 137 15.76 36.63 -11.33
N ASN A 138 16.81 37.31 -10.88
CA ASN A 138 17.34 38.49 -11.56
C ASN A 138 18.87 38.38 -11.72
N PRO A 139 19.39 38.21 -12.96
CA PRO A 139 20.82 38.01 -13.20
C PRO A 139 21.66 39.27 -12.93
N ASN A 140 21.02 40.44 -12.90
CA ASN A 140 21.69 41.74 -12.68
C ASN A 140 21.77 42.10 -11.19
N ARG A 141 21.23 41.28 -10.29
CA ARG A 141 21.23 41.53 -8.85
C ARG A 141 22.56 41.09 -8.24
N SER A 142 23.18 41.98 -7.47
CA SER A 142 24.38 41.64 -6.69
C SER A 142 24.10 40.47 -5.72
N PRO A 143 24.98 39.47 -5.59
CA PRO A 143 24.84 38.38 -4.63
C PRO A 143 24.75 38.82 -3.16
N ASP A 144 25.30 39.98 -2.82
CA ASP A 144 25.25 40.53 -1.45
C ASP A 144 24.07 41.49 -1.22
N ALA A 145 23.25 41.76 -2.25
CA ALA A 145 22.06 42.57 -2.11
C ALA A 145 21.02 41.89 -1.19
N VAL A 146 20.34 42.70 -0.37
CA VAL A 146 19.23 42.22 0.45
C VAL A 146 17.99 42.10 -0.42
N LEU A 147 17.39 40.92 -0.45
CA LEU A 147 16.10 40.69 -1.08
C LEU A 147 14.97 41.23 -0.19
N ASP A 148 14.24 42.23 -0.68
CA ASP A 148 13.15 42.89 0.02
C ASP A 148 11.89 43.04 -0.87
N GLU A 149 10.89 43.74 -0.36
CA GLU A 149 9.62 44.00 -1.04
C GLU A 149 9.71 44.92 -2.27
N THR A 150 10.88 45.46 -2.62
CA THR A 150 11.11 46.25 -3.84
C THR A 150 11.63 45.39 -5.00
N CYS A 151 12.05 44.17 -4.70
CA CYS A 151 12.72 43.28 -5.63
C CYS A 151 11.77 42.64 -6.64
N TRP A 152 12.23 42.46 -7.88
CA TRP A 152 11.54 41.70 -8.92
C TRP A 152 12.49 40.73 -9.62
N SER A 153 11.93 39.60 -10.04
CA SER A 153 12.52 38.71 -11.04
C SER A 153 12.57 39.38 -12.41
N ASP A 154 13.49 38.95 -13.25
CA ASP A 154 13.60 39.39 -14.65
C ASP A 154 12.83 38.43 -15.56
N TYR A 155 11.85 38.97 -16.30
CA TYR A 155 10.95 38.16 -17.14
C TYR A 155 11.71 37.39 -18.23
N GLU A 156 12.59 38.08 -18.95
CA GLU A 156 13.31 37.50 -20.08
C GLU A 156 14.29 36.44 -19.60
N PHE A 157 14.97 36.68 -18.47
CA PHE A 157 15.80 35.68 -17.83
C PHE A 157 15.01 34.45 -17.39
N CYS A 158 13.85 34.63 -16.76
CA CYS A 158 12.99 33.51 -16.38
C CYS A 158 12.53 32.70 -17.60
N LYS A 159 12.17 33.38 -18.68
CA LYS A 159 11.72 32.75 -19.93
C LYS A 159 12.85 32.01 -20.63
N GLN A 160 14.04 32.61 -20.74
CA GLN A 160 15.23 32.01 -21.35
C GLN A 160 15.74 30.78 -20.58
N THR A 161 15.46 30.72 -19.28
CA THR A 161 15.85 29.60 -18.40
C THR A 161 14.71 28.57 -18.19
N ASP A 162 13.65 28.62 -19.00
CA ASP A 162 12.47 27.74 -18.92
C ASP A 162 11.76 27.74 -17.55
N ASN A 163 11.89 28.81 -16.77
CA ASN A 163 11.24 28.98 -15.47
C ASN A 163 9.83 29.59 -15.61
N LEU A 164 8.95 28.90 -16.36
CA LEU A 164 7.59 29.37 -16.67
C LEU A 164 6.74 29.67 -15.43
N TYR A 165 6.99 28.98 -14.31
CA TYR A 165 6.32 29.27 -13.03
C TYR A 165 6.68 30.66 -12.48
N CYS A 166 7.96 31.06 -12.57
CA CYS A 166 8.41 32.39 -12.14
C CYS A 166 7.79 33.48 -13.03
N CYS A 167 7.75 33.25 -14.35
CA CYS A 167 7.04 34.12 -15.29
C CYS A 167 5.56 34.28 -14.91
N ALA A 168 4.86 33.17 -14.68
CA ALA A 168 3.43 33.17 -14.35
C ALA A 168 3.14 33.92 -13.05
N LYS A 169 3.94 33.69 -11.99
CA LYS A 169 3.75 34.35 -10.69
C LYS A 169 4.06 35.84 -10.73
N MET A 170 5.12 36.24 -11.44
CA MET A 170 5.45 37.64 -11.62
C MET A 170 4.36 38.38 -12.40
N MET A 171 3.94 37.84 -13.55
CA MET A 171 2.91 38.45 -14.38
C MET A 171 1.54 38.49 -13.69
N ALA A 172 1.18 37.45 -12.91
CA ALA A 172 -0.04 37.45 -12.11
C ALA A 172 0.01 38.52 -11.00
N GLU A 173 1.15 38.70 -10.32
CA GLU A 173 1.31 39.76 -9.29
C GLU A 173 1.22 41.17 -9.88
N MET A 174 1.87 41.41 -11.02
CA MET A 174 1.76 42.67 -11.76
C MET A 174 0.31 42.94 -12.17
N THR A 175 -0.34 41.93 -12.76
CA THR A 175 -1.75 42.01 -13.16
C THR A 175 -2.66 42.30 -11.96
N ALA A 176 -2.44 41.63 -10.83
CA ALA A 176 -3.24 41.88 -9.63
C ALA A 176 -3.11 43.34 -9.16
N THR A 177 -1.87 43.84 -9.14
CA THR A 177 -1.54 45.20 -8.69
C THR A 177 -2.14 46.26 -9.62
N GLU A 178 -1.97 46.08 -10.93
CA GLU A 178 -2.52 47.00 -11.93
C GLU A 178 -4.05 47.04 -11.90
N GLU A 179 -4.72 45.89 -11.90
CA GLU A 179 -6.18 45.82 -11.93
C GLU A 179 -6.79 46.33 -10.61
N ALA A 180 -6.17 46.01 -9.46
CA ALA A 180 -6.63 46.52 -8.18
C ALA A 180 -6.51 48.04 -8.11
N SER A 181 -5.38 48.59 -8.58
CA SER A 181 -5.18 50.04 -8.64
C SER A 181 -6.19 50.74 -9.57
N LYS A 182 -6.47 50.16 -10.75
CA LYS A 182 -7.48 50.71 -11.69
C LYS A 182 -8.88 50.74 -11.09
N ARG A 183 -9.21 49.76 -10.25
CA ARG A 183 -10.54 49.58 -9.66
C ARG A 183 -10.67 50.18 -8.25
N GLY A 184 -9.60 50.75 -7.68
CA GLY A 184 -9.60 51.27 -6.32
C GLY A 184 -9.74 50.18 -5.24
N LEU A 185 -9.39 48.94 -5.54
CA LEU A 185 -9.50 47.79 -4.63
C LEU A 185 -8.25 47.69 -3.74
N GLU A 186 -8.42 47.52 -2.42
CA GLU A 186 -7.26 47.32 -1.54
C GLU A 186 -6.59 45.97 -1.81
N LEU A 187 -5.28 45.98 -2.07
CA LEU A 187 -4.50 44.77 -2.32
C LEU A 187 -3.32 44.67 -1.35
N ALA A 188 -3.22 43.52 -0.68
CA ALA A 188 -2.01 43.10 0.02
C ALA A 188 -1.48 41.82 -0.64
N VAL A 189 -0.17 41.74 -0.84
CA VAL A 189 0.48 40.60 -1.50
C VAL A 189 1.40 39.90 -0.51
N VAL A 190 1.16 38.63 -0.24
CA VAL A 190 2.06 37.77 0.52
C VAL A 190 2.93 37.00 -0.46
N VAL A 191 4.25 37.07 -0.29
CA VAL A 191 5.26 36.46 -1.17
C VAL A 191 5.94 35.31 -0.44
N PRO A 192 5.33 34.11 -0.38
CA PRO A 192 5.91 32.96 0.31
C PRO A 192 7.07 32.34 -0.48
N SER A 193 8.08 31.90 0.25
CA SER A 193 9.09 30.96 -0.26
C SER A 193 8.58 29.50 -0.25
N MET A 194 9.47 28.54 -0.53
CA MET A 194 9.09 27.12 -0.53
C MET A 194 8.46 26.73 0.81
N THR A 195 7.16 26.51 0.78
CA THR A 195 6.38 26.35 2.01
C THR A 195 6.53 24.93 2.55
N MET A 196 6.91 24.79 3.82
CA MET A 196 7.10 23.52 4.54
C MET A 196 6.15 23.42 5.72
N GLY A 197 5.80 22.20 6.13
CA GLY A 197 4.98 21.97 7.32
C GLY A 197 3.98 20.83 7.14
N PRO A 198 3.18 20.56 8.18
CA PRO A 198 2.18 19.51 8.15
C PRO A 198 1.10 19.77 7.09
N MET A 199 0.72 18.73 6.35
CA MET A 199 -0.33 18.77 5.34
C MET A 199 -1.69 18.50 5.97
N LEU A 200 -2.67 19.38 5.79
CA LEU A 200 -4.06 19.10 6.19
C LEU A 200 -4.70 18.14 5.18
N GLN A 201 -4.51 18.42 3.89
CA GLN A 201 -5.00 17.60 2.80
C GLN A 201 -4.35 16.20 2.75
N GLN A 202 -5.06 15.23 2.16
CA GLN A 202 -4.57 13.86 2.01
C GLN A 202 -3.56 13.69 0.87
N THR A 203 -3.60 14.56 -0.13
CA THR A 203 -2.73 14.49 -1.31
C THR A 203 -1.37 15.16 -1.07
N LEU A 204 -0.30 14.54 -1.57
CA LEU A 204 1.06 15.07 -1.43
C LEU A 204 1.21 16.34 -2.27
N ASN A 205 1.58 17.46 -1.64
CA ASN A 205 1.85 18.72 -2.34
C ASN A 205 3.28 18.77 -2.90
N PHE A 206 3.56 19.73 -3.77
CA PHE A 206 4.86 19.89 -4.43
C PHE A 206 6.02 20.01 -3.43
N SER A 207 5.90 20.86 -2.41
CA SER A 207 6.93 21.12 -1.41
C SER A 207 7.21 19.90 -0.53
N SER A 208 6.17 19.21 -0.06
CA SER A 208 6.34 17.98 0.73
C SER A 208 6.91 16.85 -0.13
N ASN A 209 6.50 16.74 -1.40
CA ASN A 209 7.10 15.79 -2.35
C ASN A 209 8.60 16.06 -2.56
N HIS A 210 9.00 17.33 -2.61
CA HIS A 210 10.41 17.72 -2.72
C HIS A 210 11.27 17.16 -1.58
N VAL A 211 10.78 17.24 -0.33
CA VAL A 211 11.44 16.66 0.85
C VAL A 211 11.37 15.13 0.84
N ALA A 212 10.22 14.56 0.50
CA ALA A 212 10.03 13.11 0.44
C ALA A 212 11.00 12.44 -0.56
N ARG A 213 11.28 13.09 -1.69
CA ARG A 213 12.26 12.62 -2.67
C ARG A 213 13.67 12.55 -2.11
N TYR A 214 14.05 13.47 -1.22
CA TYR A 214 15.34 13.43 -0.53
C TYR A 214 15.45 12.29 0.45
N LEU A 215 14.40 12.03 1.22
CA LEU A 215 14.38 10.96 2.21
C LEU A 215 14.32 9.57 1.56
N MET A 216 13.59 9.42 0.44
CA MET A 216 13.44 8.11 -0.20
C MET A 216 14.57 7.74 -1.17
N GLY A 217 15.44 8.67 -1.55
CA GLY A 217 16.48 8.42 -2.56
C GLY A 217 15.93 8.09 -3.96
N THR A 218 14.67 8.41 -4.25
CA THR A 218 13.92 7.96 -5.44
C THR A 218 14.01 8.91 -6.64
N LYS A 219 15.22 9.11 -7.21
CA LYS A 219 15.57 9.41 -8.65
C LYS A 219 16.95 10.07 -8.79
N LYS A 220 17.67 9.76 -9.88
CA LYS A 220 18.96 10.34 -10.35
C LYS A 220 18.82 11.67 -11.14
N SER A 221 17.70 12.38 -11.01
CA SER A 221 17.58 13.77 -11.49
C SER A 221 16.50 14.54 -10.70
N TYR A 222 16.86 15.76 -10.28
CA TYR A 222 16.11 16.71 -9.45
C TYR A 222 15.50 17.88 -10.27
N PRO A 223 14.37 17.72 -10.98
CA PRO A 223 13.76 18.87 -11.67
C PRO A 223 13.36 19.94 -10.63
N ASN A 224 13.96 21.12 -10.72
CA ASN A 224 13.59 22.31 -9.95
C ASN A 224 12.79 23.23 -10.87
N ALA A 225 11.45 23.20 -10.77
CA ALA A 225 10.61 24.28 -11.29
C ALA A 225 10.46 25.44 -10.26
N VAL A 226 11.01 25.27 -9.05
CA VAL A 226 10.76 26.18 -7.90
C VAL A 226 12.02 26.46 -7.06
N ALA A 227 13.22 26.15 -7.57
CA ALA A 227 14.44 26.70 -6.99
C ALA A 227 15.15 27.51 -8.05
N ALA A 228 15.35 28.77 -7.72
CA ALA A 228 15.58 29.86 -8.64
C ALA A 228 17.05 29.96 -9.09
N TYR A 229 17.69 28.83 -9.46
CA TYR A 229 18.99 28.78 -10.13
C TYR A 229 19.23 27.39 -10.76
N VAL A 230 19.36 27.32 -12.10
CA VAL A 230 20.16 26.30 -12.82
C VAL A 230 20.64 26.86 -14.18
N ASP A 231 21.92 26.68 -14.54
CA ASP A 231 22.50 26.94 -15.88
C ASP A 231 21.82 26.04 -16.94
N VAL A 232 21.51 26.60 -18.11
CA VAL A 232 20.81 25.92 -19.23
C VAL A 232 21.52 24.61 -19.68
N ARG A 233 22.85 24.53 -19.54
CA ARG A 233 23.63 23.31 -19.85
C ARG A 233 23.45 22.20 -18.83
N ASP A 234 23.01 22.51 -17.62
CA ASP A 234 22.70 21.51 -16.59
C ASP A 234 21.27 20.97 -16.75
N VAL A 235 20.32 21.75 -17.27
CA VAL A 235 18.96 21.29 -17.61
C VAL A 235 19.01 20.23 -18.71
N ALA A 236 19.78 20.46 -19.78
CA ALA A 236 19.96 19.48 -20.85
C ALA A 236 20.62 18.17 -20.37
N ARG A 237 21.64 18.25 -19.49
CA ARG A 237 22.26 17.05 -18.87
C ARG A 237 21.37 16.37 -17.82
N TYR A 238 20.45 17.11 -17.20
CA TYR A 238 19.47 16.60 -16.23
C TYR A 238 18.35 15.76 -16.84
N LEU A 239 17.88 16.20 -18.01
CA LEU A 239 16.83 15.50 -18.77
C LEU A 239 17.34 14.16 -19.32
N MET A 240 18.65 14.00 -19.48
CA MET A 240 19.32 12.78 -19.93
C MET A 240 19.67 11.76 -18.82
N GLY A 241 19.41 12.07 -17.54
CA GLY A 241 19.42 11.07 -16.45
C GLY A 241 20.79 10.57 -15.96
N THR A 242 21.87 11.34 -16.16
CA THR A 242 23.25 10.86 -15.92
C THR A 242 23.90 11.24 -14.57
N LYS A 243 23.28 12.03 -13.68
CA LYS A 243 23.95 12.54 -12.44
C LYS A 243 23.49 11.86 -11.13
N LYS A 244 24.42 11.67 -10.17
CA LYS A 244 24.20 11.08 -8.82
C LYS A 244 24.33 12.11 -7.67
N SER A 245 24.39 13.39 -7.98
CA SER A 245 24.72 14.49 -7.07
C SER A 245 23.62 15.56 -7.02
N TYR A 246 23.59 16.42 -6.00
CA TYR A 246 22.65 17.54 -5.86
C TYR A 246 23.28 18.86 -6.33
N PRO A 247 22.50 19.81 -6.89
CA PRO A 247 23.05 21.04 -7.44
C PRO A 247 23.61 21.95 -6.33
N ASN A 248 24.71 22.65 -6.63
CA ASN A 248 25.26 23.72 -5.78
C ASN A 248 24.32 24.93 -5.78
N ALA A 249 23.24 24.84 -5.00
CA ALA A 249 22.11 25.75 -5.07
C ALA A 249 21.58 26.13 -3.68
N VAL A 250 21.04 27.34 -3.60
CA VAL A 250 20.41 27.92 -2.41
C VAL A 250 18.89 27.97 -2.62
N ALA A 251 18.12 27.75 -1.54
CA ALA A 251 16.67 27.91 -1.57
C ALA A 251 16.15 28.56 -0.28
N ALA A 252 15.06 29.31 -0.42
CA ALA A 252 14.28 29.87 0.67
C ALA A 252 13.16 28.92 1.11
N TYR A 253 12.92 28.86 2.42
CA TYR A 253 11.88 28.05 3.05
C TYR A 253 11.08 28.85 4.09
N VAL A 254 9.80 28.52 4.27
CA VAL A 254 8.92 29.12 5.28
C VAL A 254 7.90 28.11 5.78
N ASP A 255 7.43 28.21 7.03
CA ASP A 255 6.39 27.33 7.55
C ASP A 255 5.00 27.71 7.01
N VAL A 256 4.19 26.72 6.67
CA VAL A 256 2.83 26.92 6.15
C VAL A 256 1.92 27.68 7.11
N ARG A 257 2.12 27.52 8.43
CA ARG A 257 1.37 28.27 9.44
C ARG A 257 1.79 29.74 9.46
N ASP A 258 3.07 30.04 9.27
CA ASP A 258 3.56 31.41 9.20
C ASP A 258 2.99 32.10 7.95
N VAL A 259 2.92 31.39 6.82
CA VAL A 259 2.27 31.89 5.60
C VAL A 259 0.79 32.18 5.86
N ALA A 260 0.04 31.27 6.49
CA ALA A 260 -1.36 31.49 6.81
C ALA A 260 -1.56 32.68 7.76
N ARG A 261 -0.76 32.77 8.84
CA ARG A 261 -0.78 33.92 9.75
C ARG A 261 -0.44 35.22 9.04
N ALA A 262 0.54 35.22 8.15
CA ALA A 262 0.88 36.40 7.34
C ALA A 262 -0.31 36.89 6.52
N HIS A 263 -1.04 35.97 5.86
CA HIS A 263 -2.25 36.32 5.10
C HIS A 263 -3.29 37.02 5.98
N VAL A 264 -3.56 36.48 7.17
CA VAL A 264 -4.57 37.05 8.05
C VAL A 264 -4.11 38.35 8.70
N LEU A 265 -2.83 38.47 9.06
CA LEU A 265 -2.25 39.72 9.61
C LEU A 265 -2.33 40.87 8.61
N VAL A 266 -1.95 40.66 7.34
CA VAL A 266 -2.05 41.71 6.31
C VAL A 266 -3.50 42.02 5.94
N TYR A 267 -4.44 41.12 6.20
CA TYR A 267 -5.86 41.38 6.03
C TYR A 267 -6.44 42.25 7.16
N GLU A 268 -6.11 41.90 8.41
CA GLU A 268 -6.62 42.56 9.62
C GLU A 268 -6.01 43.94 9.85
N ARG A 269 -4.76 44.18 9.43
CA ARG A 269 -4.09 45.46 9.64
C ARG A 269 -4.55 46.53 8.65
N PRO A 270 -5.24 47.61 9.06
CA PRO A 270 -5.83 48.58 8.14
C PRO A 270 -4.80 49.24 7.21
N ASP A 271 -3.60 49.51 7.73
CA ASP A 271 -2.48 50.14 7.04
C ASP A 271 -1.66 49.19 6.15
N ALA A 272 -1.91 47.87 6.23
CA ALA A 272 -1.17 46.89 5.47
C ALA A 272 -1.50 46.98 3.96
N ARG A 273 -0.51 47.42 3.17
CA ARG A 273 -0.60 47.56 1.71
C ARG A 273 0.68 47.11 0.98
N GLY A 274 0.52 46.66 -0.26
CA GLY A 274 1.64 46.23 -1.10
C GLY A 274 2.17 44.85 -0.71
N ARG A 275 3.46 44.62 -0.96
CA ARG A 275 4.10 43.30 -0.83
C ARG A 275 4.63 43.05 0.57
N TYR A 276 4.67 41.77 0.95
CA TYR A 276 5.21 41.25 2.21
C TYR A 276 5.99 39.97 1.93
N LEU A 277 7.31 39.99 2.06
CA LEU A 277 8.13 38.79 1.88
C LEU A 277 7.93 37.84 3.07
N CYS A 278 7.58 36.60 2.77
CA CYS A 278 7.34 35.55 3.76
C CYS A 278 8.39 34.44 3.58
N ILE A 279 9.61 34.72 4.06
CA ILE A 279 10.79 33.87 3.91
C ILE A 279 11.35 33.49 5.28
N GLY A 280 11.10 32.29 5.81
CA GLY A 280 11.61 31.94 7.15
C GLY A 280 13.13 31.78 7.22
N THR A 281 13.73 31.15 6.21
CA THR A 281 15.18 30.85 6.18
C THR A 281 15.65 30.67 4.74
N VAL A 282 16.89 31.05 4.45
CA VAL A 282 17.60 30.78 3.19
C VAL A 282 18.82 29.94 3.50
N LEU A 283 18.97 28.80 2.83
CA LEU A 283 20.05 27.87 3.11
C LEU A 283 20.56 27.18 1.86
N HIS A 284 21.80 26.70 1.94
CA HIS A 284 22.39 25.88 0.91
C HIS A 284 21.82 24.45 0.96
N ARG A 285 21.71 23.79 -0.20
CA ARG A 285 21.14 22.43 -0.30
C ARG A 285 21.79 21.40 0.62
N ALA A 286 23.10 21.54 0.83
CA ALA A 286 23.86 20.68 1.74
C ALA A 286 23.34 20.75 3.18
N GLU A 287 22.97 21.95 3.65
CA GLU A 287 22.47 22.16 5.00
C GLU A 287 21.06 21.57 5.19
N LEU A 288 20.22 21.64 4.16
CA LEU A 288 18.91 20.96 4.16
C LEU A 288 19.08 19.45 4.34
N LEU A 289 19.97 18.86 3.55
CA LEU A 289 20.24 17.42 3.58
C LEU A 289 20.84 16.98 4.91
N ARG A 290 21.71 17.81 5.49
CA ARG A 290 22.24 17.59 6.84
C ARG A 290 21.11 17.61 7.86
N MET A 291 20.24 18.62 7.85
CA MET A 291 19.08 18.67 8.75
C MET A 291 18.15 17.46 8.60
N LEU A 292 17.87 17.02 7.37
CA LEU A 292 17.03 15.83 7.13
C LEU A 292 17.68 14.55 7.65
N ARG A 293 19.00 14.41 7.53
CA ARG A 293 19.76 13.27 8.07
C ARG A 293 19.79 13.28 9.59
N ASP A 294 19.96 14.46 10.19
CA ASP A 294 19.99 14.64 11.65
C ASP A 294 18.60 14.37 12.26
N LEU A 295 17.54 14.82 11.59
CA LEU A 295 16.15 14.60 12.05
C LEU A 295 15.66 13.18 11.78
N PHE A 296 16.06 12.57 10.66
CA PHE A 296 15.58 11.27 10.23
C PHE A 296 16.69 10.38 9.67
N PRO A 297 17.61 9.90 10.53
CA PRO A 297 18.75 9.07 10.12
C PRO A 297 18.35 7.71 9.51
N GLN A 298 17.11 7.28 9.74
CA GLN A 298 16.55 6.04 9.19
C GLN A 298 16.33 6.08 7.66
N TYR A 299 16.36 7.26 7.05
CA TYR A 299 16.20 7.42 5.61
C TYR A 299 17.56 7.56 4.92
N PRO A 300 17.75 6.97 3.72
CA PRO A 300 19.00 7.02 2.96
C PRO A 300 19.25 8.40 2.32
N ALA A 301 19.33 9.46 3.11
CA ALA A 301 19.65 10.82 2.68
C ALA A 301 21.16 10.94 2.33
N THR A 302 21.60 10.25 1.27
CA THR A 302 22.99 10.20 0.80
C THR A 302 23.11 10.76 -0.60
N ALA A 303 23.45 12.05 -0.72
CA ALA A 303 23.80 12.66 -2.00
C ALA A 303 25.10 13.48 -1.84
N LYS A 304 25.96 13.47 -2.86
CA LYS A 304 27.19 14.31 -2.97
C LYS A 304 26.87 15.59 -3.75
N CYS A 305 27.62 16.68 -3.55
CA CYS A 305 27.41 17.93 -4.28
C CYS A 305 27.84 17.77 -5.76
N GLU A 306 27.17 18.44 -6.70
CA GLU A 306 27.50 18.39 -8.14
C GLU A 306 28.83 19.06 -8.49
N ASP A 307 29.27 20.03 -7.68
CA ASP A 307 30.50 20.80 -7.87
C ASP A 307 31.54 20.49 -6.76
N ASP A 308 31.76 19.21 -6.43
CA ASP A 308 32.84 18.82 -5.52
C ASP A 308 34.19 19.43 -6.00
N GLY A 309 34.65 20.50 -5.32
CA GLY A 309 35.85 21.27 -5.66
C GLY A 309 35.64 22.77 -5.98
N LYS A 310 34.40 23.27 -6.15
CA LYS A 310 34.11 24.72 -6.30
C LYS A 310 33.54 25.32 -5.00
N PRO A 311 33.61 26.66 -4.81
CA PRO A 311 32.96 27.32 -3.68
C PRO A 311 31.45 27.05 -3.66
N MET A 312 30.91 26.74 -2.48
CA MET A 312 29.48 26.56 -2.27
C MET A 312 28.73 27.88 -2.54
N ALA A 313 27.56 27.79 -3.16
CA ALA A 313 26.69 28.92 -3.37
C ALA A 313 26.29 29.53 -2.03
N LYS A 314 26.60 30.82 -1.85
CA LYS A 314 26.37 31.55 -0.60
C LYS A 314 24.87 31.85 -0.44
N PRO A 315 24.25 31.55 0.71
CA PRO A 315 22.90 32.03 1.02
C PRO A 315 22.80 33.55 0.87
N TYR A 316 21.83 34.02 0.07
CA TYR A 316 21.59 35.46 -0.10
C TYR A 316 20.84 36.03 1.11
N LYS A 317 20.98 37.34 1.33
CA LYS A 317 20.31 38.06 2.40
C LYS A 317 18.89 38.42 1.99
N PHE A 318 17.98 38.51 2.96
CA PHE A 318 16.60 38.94 2.74
C PHE A 318 16.08 39.73 3.94
N SER A 319 15.04 40.54 3.73
CA SER A 319 14.31 41.24 4.77
C SER A 319 12.90 40.67 4.89
N ASN A 320 12.44 40.43 6.12
CA ASN A 320 11.03 40.24 6.44
C ASN A 320 10.56 41.29 7.45
N GLN A 321 11.24 42.44 7.52
CA GLN A 321 11.00 43.42 8.58
C GLN A 321 9.52 43.83 8.61
N ARG A 322 8.90 44.01 7.44
CA ARG A 322 7.49 44.37 7.33
C ARG A 322 6.54 43.35 7.98
N LEU A 323 6.79 42.04 7.87
CA LEU A 323 5.96 41.04 8.55
C LEU A 323 6.25 40.97 10.05
N LYS A 324 7.51 41.18 10.46
CA LYS A 324 7.88 41.27 11.87
C LYS A 324 7.24 42.48 12.56
N ASP A 325 7.16 43.61 11.86
CA ASP A 325 6.48 44.82 12.34
C ASP A 325 4.97 44.60 12.53
N LEU A 326 4.38 43.64 11.79
CA LEU A 326 3.00 43.19 12.00
C LEU A 326 2.85 42.15 13.13
N GLY A 327 3.94 41.78 13.81
CA GLY A 327 3.98 40.81 14.91
C GLY A 327 4.10 39.35 14.47
N LEU A 328 4.53 39.07 13.23
CA LEU A 328 4.75 37.69 12.79
C LEU A 328 6.09 37.13 13.28
N GLU A 329 6.01 36.08 14.09
CA GLU A 329 7.15 35.23 14.41
C GLU A 329 7.23 34.02 13.47
N PHE A 330 8.43 33.76 12.96
CA PHE A 330 8.71 32.67 12.03
C PHE A 330 9.06 31.39 12.77
N THR A 331 8.42 30.29 12.39
CA THR A 331 8.69 28.96 12.89
C THR A 331 10.05 28.46 12.37
N PRO A 332 10.91 27.90 13.23
CA PRO A 332 12.19 27.34 12.79
C PRO A 332 12.01 26.22 11.76
N LEU A 333 12.74 26.28 10.64
CA LEU A 333 12.63 25.31 9.54
C LEU A 333 12.82 23.86 10.01
N ARG A 334 13.70 23.62 10.99
CA ARG A 334 13.93 22.29 11.57
C ARG A 334 12.63 21.68 12.13
N LYS A 335 11.81 22.48 12.81
CA LYS A 335 10.49 22.07 13.32
C LYS A 335 9.53 21.80 12.17
N SER A 336 9.48 22.69 11.18
CA SER A 336 8.62 22.53 9.98
C SER A 336 8.93 21.26 9.21
N LEU A 337 10.21 20.94 8.99
CA LEU A 337 10.66 19.71 8.32
C LEU A 337 10.30 18.47 9.12
N HIS A 338 10.51 18.50 10.44
CA HIS A 338 10.18 17.39 11.32
C HIS A 338 8.67 17.06 11.24
N GLU A 339 7.81 18.05 11.46
CA GLU A 339 6.36 17.87 11.43
C GLU A 339 5.84 17.52 10.02
N ALA A 340 6.44 18.08 8.95
CA ALA A 340 6.10 17.71 7.58
C ALA A 340 6.38 16.21 7.32
N VAL A 341 7.53 15.71 7.76
CA VAL A 341 7.92 14.31 7.56
C VAL A 341 7.08 13.37 8.41
N LEU A 342 6.82 13.69 9.67
CA LEU A 342 5.88 12.93 10.50
C LEU A 342 4.48 12.90 9.88
N CYS A 343 3.99 14.03 9.38
CA CYS A 343 2.71 14.10 8.68
C CYS A 343 2.72 13.22 7.41
N MET A 344 3.81 13.20 6.65
CA MET A 344 3.96 12.32 5.48
C MET A 344 3.99 10.85 5.87
N GLN A 345 4.62 10.49 7.00
CA GLN A 345 4.58 9.13 7.54
C GLN A 345 3.17 8.71 7.95
N GLN A 346 2.47 9.55 8.71
CA GLN A 346 1.10 9.31 9.17
C GLN A 346 0.12 9.14 7.99
N LYS A 347 0.27 9.96 6.94
CA LYS A 347 -0.54 9.88 5.72
C LYS A 347 0.00 8.87 4.69
N SER A 348 0.94 8.00 5.07
CA SER A 348 1.51 6.93 4.23
C SER A 348 2.21 7.40 2.94
N HIS A 349 2.65 8.65 2.87
CA HIS A 349 3.48 9.20 1.79
C HIS A 349 4.97 8.86 1.95
N LEU A 350 5.42 8.59 3.19
CA LEU A 350 6.75 8.08 3.50
C LEU A 350 6.64 6.77 4.30
N PRO A 351 7.47 5.76 4.02
CA PRO A 351 7.45 4.52 4.76
C PRO A 351 7.91 4.76 6.21
N LEU A 352 7.19 4.24 7.18
CA LEU A 352 7.61 4.23 8.59
C LEU A 352 8.76 3.22 8.75
N ILE A 353 9.98 3.73 8.93
CA ILE A 353 11.18 2.91 9.18
C ILE A 353 11.49 3.00 10.68
N TYR A 354 11.28 1.91 11.43
CA TYR A 354 11.64 1.80 12.85
C TYR A 354 13.12 1.41 13.01
N PRO A 355 13.81 1.86 14.08
CA PRO A 355 13.28 2.46 15.32
C PRO A 355 13.47 3.98 15.42
N VAL A 356 12.45 4.70 15.90
CA VAL A 356 12.58 6.11 16.32
C VAL A 356 12.98 6.12 17.81
N PRO A 357 14.03 6.85 18.23
CA PRO A 357 14.36 7.02 19.64
C PRO A 357 13.21 7.72 20.39
N LYS A 358 12.91 7.29 21.62
CA LYS A 358 12.04 8.04 22.53
C LYS A 358 12.62 9.44 22.75
N LEU A 359 12.02 10.47 22.15
CA LEU A 359 12.17 11.84 22.62
C LEU A 359 11.23 12.03 23.80
N ARG A 360 11.81 12.32 24.97
CA ARG A 360 11.08 12.83 26.13
C ARG A 360 10.23 14.01 25.68
N SER A 361 8.96 13.99 26.03
CA SER A 361 8.06 15.13 25.91
C SER A 361 8.68 16.37 26.57
N PRO A 362 8.90 17.49 25.85
CA PRO A 362 9.05 18.77 26.51
C PRO A 362 7.67 19.19 26.99
N SER A 363 7.53 19.32 28.29
CA SER A 363 6.46 20.09 28.93
C SER A 363 6.36 21.44 28.23
N ILE A 364 5.14 21.78 27.84
CA ILE A 364 4.74 23.14 27.52
C ILE A 364 4.81 23.91 28.84
N TYR A 365 5.84 24.73 29.01
CA TYR A 365 5.95 25.99 29.78
C TYR A 365 7.41 26.22 30.19
N ALA A 366 7.83 27.48 30.02
CA ALA A 366 9.13 28.07 30.38
C ALA A 366 10.31 27.76 29.44
N LEU A 367 10.80 28.80 28.77
CA LEU A 367 12.21 29.22 28.78
C LEU A 367 12.31 30.60 28.11
N SER A 368 12.19 31.63 28.95
CA SER A 368 12.74 32.96 28.73
C SER A 368 13.92 33.10 29.69
N GLY A 369 15.07 33.58 29.20
CA GLY A 369 16.16 34.09 30.04
C GLY A 369 17.53 33.52 29.69
N GLU A 370 18.34 34.34 29.02
CA GLU A 370 19.80 34.26 28.98
C GLU A 370 20.38 34.75 30.33
N GLY A 371 21.61 34.34 30.67
CA GLY A 371 22.45 35.04 31.66
C GLY A 371 23.34 34.17 32.56
N GLU A 372 24.60 34.02 32.14
CA GLU A 372 25.89 34.11 32.88
C GLU A 372 26.04 33.65 34.37
N GLY A 373 27.19 33.00 34.64
CA GLY A 373 28.05 33.37 35.80
C GLY A 373 28.11 32.47 37.05
N GLU A 374 29.26 31.80 37.22
CA GLU A 374 30.03 31.53 38.46
C GLU A 374 29.48 30.79 39.72
N VAL A 375 30.18 29.67 40.02
CA VAL A 375 30.91 29.28 41.26
C VAL A 375 30.28 29.45 42.67
N ASP A 376 30.15 28.29 43.35
CA ASP A 376 30.44 27.95 44.77
C ASP A 376 29.33 27.65 45.82
N SER A 377 29.58 26.53 46.52
CA SER A 377 29.34 26.17 47.93
C SER A 377 27.94 25.97 48.59
N ARG A 378 27.76 24.73 49.07
CA ARG A 378 27.33 24.24 50.42
C ARG A 378 25.94 24.53 51.03
N ALA A 379 25.51 23.51 51.82
CA ALA A 379 24.50 23.46 52.90
C ALA A 379 23.00 23.43 52.47
N SER A 380 22.01 22.79 53.10
CA SER A 380 21.75 21.68 54.06
C SER A 380 20.43 22.04 54.77
N GLU A 381 19.52 21.07 54.97
CA GLU A 381 18.40 21.07 55.97
C GLU A 381 17.28 22.12 55.77
N ASP A 382 16.03 21.98 56.19
CA ASP A 382 15.04 20.92 56.49
C ASP A 382 13.69 21.67 56.72
N ASP A 383 12.57 20.93 56.83
CA ASP A 383 11.29 21.34 57.48
C ASP A 383 10.35 22.32 56.73
N ASP A 384 9.01 22.23 56.79
CA ASP A 384 8.11 21.39 57.59
C ASP A 384 6.67 21.39 57.00
N ARG A 385 5.87 20.48 57.57
CA ARG A 385 4.47 20.11 57.33
C ARG A 385 3.41 21.12 57.78
N GLU A 386 2.19 20.84 57.27
CA GLU A 386 0.84 20.81 57.91
C GLU A 386 -0.18 21.52 56.99
N ARG A 387 -1.43 21.09 56.80
CA ARG A 387 -2.41 20.46 57.69
C ARG A 387 -3.69 20.14 56.88
N GLY A 388 -4.45 19.11 57.27
CA GLY A 388 -5.90 19.09 57.02
C GLY A 388 -6.58 17.72 56.84
N LYS A 389 -6.86 17.03 57.96
CA LYS A 389 -8.01 16.11 58.15
C LYS A 389 -9.31 16.97 58.09
N ARG A 390 -10.56 16.53 57.87
CA ARG A 390 -11.31 15.30 58.22
C ARG A 390 -12.79 15.45 57.75
N LEU A 391 -13.52 14.32 57.67
CA LEU A 391 -15.01 14.12 57.67
C LEU A 391 -15.67 14.21 56.28
N GLU A 392 -16.49 13.26 55.80
CA GLU A 392 -17.60 12.57 56.47
C GLU A 392 -17.75 11.06 56.14
N ARG A 393 -18.40 10.37 57.08
CA ARG A 393 -18.99 9.03 56.98
C ARG A 393 -20.37 9.11 56.31
N ALA A 394 -20.74 8.13 55.50
CA ALA A 394 -22.01 7.42 55.64
C ALA A 394 -22.01 6.13 54.79
N SER A 395 -22.59 5.09 55.38
CA SER A 395 -22.52 3.68 55.03
C SER A 395 -23.89 3.13 54.61
N THR A 396 -23.94 2.16 53.70
CA THR A 396 -24.90 1.03 53.68
C THR A 396 -24.35 -0.06 52.73
N MET A 397 -23.84 -1.19 53.27
CA MET A 397 -24.50 -2.53 53.36
C MET A 397 -24.87 -3.11 51.98
N SER A 398 -24.54 -4.34 51.56
CA SER A 398 -24.13 -5.62 52.17
C SER A 398 -23.30 -6.38 51.11
N SER A 399 -22.62 -7.52 51.30
CA SER A 399 -22.74 -8.63 52.26
C SER A 399 -21.44 -9.46 52.18
N ASN A 400 -20.89 -9.84 53.34
CA ASN A 400 -19.83 -10.84 53.51
C ASN A 400 -20.42 -12.26 53.43
N ASN A 401 -19.67 -13.21 52.86
CA ASN A 401 -19.17 -14.39 53.58
C ASN A 401 -18.47 -15.39 52.64
N SER A 402 -17.18 -15.63 52.85
CA SER A 402 -16.63 -16.86 53.48
C SER A 402 -15.21 -17.21 53.00
N MET A 403 -14.32 -17.37 53.99
CA MET A 403 -13.19 -18.33 54.13
C MET A 403 -12.06 -18.29 53.07
N GLU A 404 -10.88 -17.74 53.35
CA GLU A 404 -9.75 -18.22 54.18
C GLU A 404 -8.83 -19.30 53.55
N ALA A 405 -7.53 -19.11 53.81
CA ALA A 405 -6.31 -19.88 53.46
C ALA A 405 -5.76 -19.62 52.03
N ASN A 406 -4.48 -19.34 51.80
CA ASN A 406 -3.28 -19.58 52.59
C ASN A 406 -2.17 -18.61 52.12
N ASN A 407 -1.59 -17.82 53.04
CA ASN A 407 -0.52 -16.87 52.72
C ASN A 407 0.83 -17.52 53.03
N GLY A 408 1.59 -17.89 52.00
CA GLY A 408 2.92 -18.47 52.10
C GLY A 408 3.91 -17.77 51.17
N ASN A 409 4.71 -16.86 51.73
CA ASN A 409 6.09 -16.52 51.37
C ASN A 409 6.49 -16.49 49.86
N ASN A 410 6.14 -15.44 49.11
CA ASN A 410 6.46 -15.32 47.66
C ASN A 410 7.80 -14.62 47.32
N ASN A 411 8.50 -13.96 48.24
CA ASN A 411 9.66 -13.14 47.86
C ASN A 411 10.92 -13.97 47.47
N GLY A 412 11.07 -15.20 47.98
CA GLY A 412 12.25 -16.04 47.70
C GLY A 412 12.17 -16.89 46.41
N ASP A 413 10.96 -17.12 45.88
CA ASP A 413 10.77 -17.88 44.63
C ASP A 413 10.91 -16.99 43.39
N ASP A 414 10.60 -15.69 43.50
CA ASP A 414 10.76 -14.73 42.40
C ASP A 414 12.25 -14.39 42.12
N GLU A 415 13.11 -14.34 43.14
CA GLU A 415 14.56 -14.21 42.96
C GLU A 415 15.17 -15.44 42.26
N LYS A 416 14.75 -16.66 42.63
CA LYS A 416 15.21 -17.91 42.00
C LYS A 416 14.77 -18.05 40.54
N LYS A 417 13.64 -17.48 40.14
CA LYS A 417 13.15 -17.50 38.74
C LYS A 417 13.97 -16.59 37.83
N GLN A 418 14.45 -15.46 38.34
CA GLN A 418 15.27 -14.50 37.58
C GLN A 418 16.66 -15.05 37.20
N GLU A 419 17.18 -16.00 37.98
CA GLU A 419 18.46 -16.67 37.69
C GLU A 419 18.34 -17.85 36.71
N GLN A 420 17.14 -18.41 36.52
CA GLN A 420 16.94 -19.59 35.69
C GLN A 420 16.92 -19.26 34.19
N VAL A 421 17.86 -19.86 33.45
CA VAL A 421 17.88 -19.80 31.99
C VAL A 421 17.01 -20.92 31.41
N VAL A 422 16.06 -20.58 30.54
CA VAL A 422 15.24 -21.53 29.79
C VAL A 422 15.45 -21.36 28.30
N CYS A 423 15.39 -22.45 27.53
CA CYS A 423 15.56 -22.41 26.08
C CYS A 423 14.23 -22.60 25.36
N VAL A 424 13.93 -21.79 24.35
CA VAL A 424 12.74 -21.93 23.49
C VAL A 424 13.19 -22.23 22.06
N THR A 425 12.91 -23.44 21.57
CA THR A 425 13.18 -23.77 20.18
C THR A 425 12.11 -23.21 19.26
N GLY A 426 12.49 -22.69 18.09
CA GLY A 426 11.52 -22.09 17.17
C GLY A 426 10.94 -20.78 17.71
N ALA A 427 11.76 -20.04 18.47
CA ALA A 427 11.36 -18.82 19.19
C ALA A 427 10.74 -17.74 18.30
N GLY A 428 11.15 -17.66 17.02
CA GLY A 428 10.60 -16.71 16.05
C GLY A 428 9.26 -17.08 15.43
N GLY A 429 8.75 -18.28 15.72
CA GLY A 429 7.46 -18.76 15.23
C GLY A 429 6.29 -18.16 16.00
N PHE A 430 5.06 -18.45 15.55
CA PHE A 430 3.85 -17.87 16.15
C PHE A 430 3.70 -18.20 17.64
N ILE A 431 3.57 -19.49 18.00
CA ILE A 431 3.49 -19.91 19.40
C ILE A 431 4.80 -19.59 20.14
N GLY A 432 5.95 -19.82 19.49
CA GLY A 432 7.27 -19.59 20.09
C GLY A 432 7.48 -18.18 20.59
N SER A 433 7.10 -17.17 19.80
CA SER A 433 7.27 -15.76 20.17
C SER A 433 6.43 -15.35 21.39
N TRP A 434 5.24 -15.94 21.54
CA TRP A 434 4.38 -15.72 22.70
C TRP A 434 4.86 -16.46 23.93
N VAL A 435 5.41 -17.67 23.80
CA VAL A 435 6.07 -18.37 24.92
C VAL A 435 7.29 -17.59 25.40
N VAL A 436 8.10 -17.04 24.49
CA VAL A 436 9.21 -16.14 24.86
C VAL A 436 8.69 -14.93 25.62
N LYS A 437 7.63 -14.29 25.13
CA LYS A 437 7.02 -13.13 25.79
C LYS A 437 6.52 -13.46 27.20
N GLU A 438 5.80 -14.57 27.37
CA GLU A 438 5.27 -14.99 28.68
C GLU A 438 6.40 -15.30 29.67
N LEU A 439 7.45 -15.99 29.23
CA LEU A 439 8.62 -16.28 30.07
C LEU A 439 9.35 -15.00 30.50
N LEU A 440 9.50 -14.03 29.58
CA LEU A 440 10.09 -12.74 29.92
C LEU A 440 9.20 -11.97 30.91
N LEU A 441 7.87 -11.98 30.76
CA LEU A 441 6.98 -11.32 31.72
C LEU A 441 7.05 -11.96 33.12
N ARG A 442 7.32 -13.27 33.21
CA ARG A 442 7.52 -13.99 34.48
C ARG A 442 8.94 -13.94 35.04
N GLY A 443 9.81 -13.07 34.50
CA GLY A 443 11.15 -12.86 35.05
C GLY A 443 12.25 -13.81 34.55
N TYR A 444 11.94 -14.85 33.76
CA TYR A 444 12.96 -15.80 33.28
C TYR A 444 13.99 -15.17 32.35
N ARG A 445 15.20 -15.74 32.33
CA ARG A 445 16.19 -15.53 31.27
C ARG A 445 15.91 -16.53 30.14
N VAL A 446 15.67 -16.03 28.94
CA VAL A 446 15.22 -16.82 27.81
C VAL A 446 16.33 -16.91 26.75
N ARG A 447 16.65 -18.14 26.33
CA ARG A 447 17.47 -18.40 25.16
C ARG A 447 16.58 -18.84 24.01
N GLY A 448 16.34 -17.96 23.05
CA GLY A 448 15.52 -18.25 21.88
C GLY A 448 16.36 -18.82 20.75
N THR A 449 15.99 -19.98 20.20
CA THR A 449 16.71 -20.54 19.04
C THR A 449 15.99 -20.30 17.73
N ALA A 450 16.77 -20.02 16.69
CA ALA A 450 16.31 -19.93 15.31
C ALA A 450 17.44 -20.31 14.34
N ARG A 451 17.08 -20.76 13.13
CA ARG A 451 18.07 -21.06 12.07
C ARG A 451 18.83 -19.81 11.62
N ASP A 452 18.16 -18.67 11.60
CA ASP A 452 18.77 -17.36 11.38
C ASP A 452 18.25 -16.36 12.44
N PRO A 453 19.00 -16.13 13.53
CA PRO A 453 18.62 -15.21 14.60
C PRO A 453 18.29 -13.80 14.11
N ARG A 454 18.95 -13.32 13.04
CA ARG A 454 18.78 -11.96 12.49
C ARG A 454 17.37 -11.71 11.97
N LYS A 455 16.66 -12.77 11.55
CA LYS A 455 15.27 -12.67 11.06
C LYS A 455 14.24 -12.52 12.19
N ASN A 456 14.66 -12.58 13.46
CA ASN A 456 13.78 -12.56 14.63
C ASN A 456 13.90 -11.28 15.45
N ALA A 457 14.24 -10.16 14.79
CA ALA A 457 14.33 -8.84 15.42
C ALA A 457 13.05 -8.44 16.18
N HIS A 458 11.88 -8.96 15.78
CA HIS A 458 10.62 -8.75 16.48
C HIS A 458 10.60 -9.25 17.94
N LEU A 459 11.47 -10.21 18.31
CA LEU A 459 11.59 -10.69 19.69
C LEU A 459 12.42 -9.74 20.56
N LEU A 460 13.34 -8.98 19.97
CA LEU A 460 14.17 -7.99 20.69
C LEU A 460 13.36 -6.77 21.12
N ALA A 461 12.18 -6.56 20.52
CA ALA A 461 11.25 -5.51 20.90
C ALA A 461 10.33 -5.90 22.06
N LEU A 462 10.46 -7.11 22.61
CA LEU A 462 9.65 -7.56 23.75
C LEU A 462 10.17 -6.92 25.05
N GLU A 463 9.25 -6.63 25.96
CA GLU A 463 9.58 -6.14 27.29
C GLU A 463 10.48 -7.13 28.03
N GLY A 464 11.58 -6.65 28.62
CA GLY A 464 12.59 -7.48 29.27
C GLY A 464 13.55 -8.21 28.33
N ALA A 465 13.40 -8.11 27.00
CA ALA A 465 14.26 -8.82 26.06
C ALA A 465 15.71 -8.34 26.08
N GLU A 466 15.95 -7.03 26.23
CA GLU A 466 17.30 -6.46 26.23
C GLU A 466 18.19 -7.07 27.33
N GLU A 467 17.62 -7.33 28.50
CA GLU A 467 18.34 -7.82 29.68
C GLU A 467 18.35 -9.36 29.77
N ARG A 468 17.28 -10.00 29.28
CA ARG A 468 16.96 -11.40 29.59
C ARG A 468 16.74 -12.29 28.37
N LEU A 469 16.71 -11.78 27.14
CA LEU A 469 16.62 -12.60 25.93
C LEU A 469 17.97 -12.71 25.23
N THR A 470 18.40 -13.94 24.95
CA THR A 470 19.55 -14.23 24.07
C THR A 470 19.08 -15.04 22.88
N LEU A 471 19.33 -14.57 21.66
CA LEU A 471 19.01 -15.31 20.44
C LEU A 471 20.23 -16.11 19.96
N CYS A 472 20.06 -17.42 19.79
CA CYS A 472 21.12 -18.32 19.37
C CYS A 472 20.76 -18.99 18.04
N ARG A 473 21.76 -19.20 17.19
CA ARG A 473 21.61 -20.03 15.99
C ARG A 473 21.56 -21.49 16.41
N ALA A 474 20.47 -22.18 16.11
CA ALA A 474 20.39 -23.64 16.25
C ALA A 474 19.44 -24.23 15.21
N ASP A 475 19.78 -25.43 14.75
CA ASP A 475 18.93 -26.27 13.91
C ASP A 475 18.60 -27.56 14.66
N VAL A 476 17.36 -28.03 14.58
CA VAL A 476 16.93 -29.26 15.26
C VAL A 476 17.62 -30.51 14.70
N LEU A 477 18.14 -30.44 13.47
CA LEU A 477 18.94 -31.51 12.87
C LEU A 477 20.45 -31.36 13.14
N ASP A 478 20.89 -30.22 13.69
CA ASP A 478 22.28 -30.00 14.10
C ASP A 478 22.41 -30.21 15.61
N PHE A 479 22.76 -31.43 15.98
CA PHE A 479 22.91 -31.87 17.36
C PHE A 479 23.91 -31.02 18.18
N ALA A 480 25.01 -30.58 17.56
CA ALA A 480 26.00 -29.76 18.24
C ALA A 480 25.45 -28.37 18.57
N SER A 481 24.70 -27.78 17.64
CA SER A 481 24.03 -26.49 17.85
C SER A 481 22.99 -26.54 18.98
N LEU A 482 22.26 -27.66 19.10
CA LEU A 482 21.29 -27.87 20.18
C LEU A 482 21.97 -27.98 21.54
N ARG A 483 23.07 -28.74 21.64
CA ARG A 483 23.85 -28.83 22.89
C ARG A 483 24.37 -27.45 23.32
N ALA A 484 24.92 -26.68 22.39
CA ALA A 484 25.36 -25.32 22.67
C ALA A 484 24.21 -24.44 23.16
N ALA A 485 23.03 -24.55 22.54
CA ALA A 485 21.84 -23.82 22.96
C ALA A 485 21.32 -24.27 24.33
N PHE A 486 21.41 -25.53 24.71
CA PHE A 486 20.86 -26.05 25.97
C PHE A 486 21.83 -25.99 27.15
N ALA A 487 23.11 -25.68 26.91
CA ALA A 487 24.11 -25.57 27.96
C ALA A 487 23.70 -24.56 29.05
N GLY A 488 23.60 -25.04 30.29
CA GLY A 488 23.20 -24.23 31.45
C GLY A 488 21.70 -23.90 31.51
N CYS A 489 20.86 -24.47 30.64
CA CYS A 489 19.42 -24.26 30.69
C CYS A 489 18.76 -25.20 31.71
N HIS A 490 17.91 -24.64 32.57
CA HIS A 490 17.07 -25.40 33.51
C HIS A 490 15.94 -26.16 32.78
N GLY A 491 15.38 -25.53 31.74
CA GLY A 491 14.23 -26.04 30.99
C GLY A 491 14.33 -25.80 29.49
N VAL A 492 13.68 -26.66 28.71
CA VAL A 492 13.56 -26.51 27.25
C VAL A 492 12.09 -26.56 26.83
N PHE A 493 11.67 -25.57 26.05
CA PHE A 493 10.39 -25.53 25.36
C PHE A 493 10.62 -25.94 23.90
N HIS A 494 10.27 -27.18 23.57
CA HIS A 494 10.40 -27.72 22.23
C HIS A 494 9.16 -27.43 21.37
N ILE A 495 9.22 -26.31 20.63
CA ILE A 495 8.15 -25.82 19.75
C ILE A 495 8.56 -25.93 18.26
N ALA A 496 9.86 -25.98 17.97
CA ALA A 496 10.39 -26.09 16.61
C ALA A 496 9.94 -27.39 15.93
N SER A 497 8.95 -27.28 15.05
CA SER A 497 8.48 -28.35 14.19
C SER A 497 8.17 -27.77 12.82
N PRO A 498 8.51 -28.42 11.71
CA PRO A 498 8.13 -27.94 10.40
C PRO A 498 6.60 -28.07 10.24
N VAL A 499 6.00 -27.17 9.45
CA VAL A 499 4.57 -27.18 9.10
C VAL A 499 4.50 -27.16 7.58
N SER A 500 4.27 -28.32 6.98
CA SER A 500 4.28 -28.53 5.52
C SER A 500 3.41 -29.74 5.16
N LYS A 501 3.02 -29.83 3.88
CA LYS A 501 2.44 -31.06 3.28
C LYS A 501 3.50 -31.97 2.65
N ASP A 502 4.77 -31.61 2.77
CA ASP A 502 5.90 -32.37 2.25
C ASP A 502 6.01 -33.75 2.94
N PRO A 503 6.02 -34.87 2.21
CA PRO A 503 6.27 -36.20 2.77
C PRO A 503 7.58 -36.30 3.57
N ASN A 504 8.59 -35.50 3.24
CA ASN A 504 9.86 -35.43 3.96
C ASN A 504 9.76 -34.76 5.35
N LEU A 505 8.57 -34.26 5.72
CA LEU A 505 8.29 -33.72 7.05
C LEU A 505 8.52 -34.75 8.16
N VAL A 506 8.10 -36.00 7.93
CA VAL A 506 8.04 -37.03 8.97
C VAL A 506 9.44 -37.36 9.51
N PRO A 507 10.45 -37.70 8.68
CA PRO A 507 11.79 -37.95 9.17
C PRO A 507 12.39 -36.75 9.91
N VAL A 508 12.17 -35.52 9.42
CA VAL A 508 12.69 -34.30 10.03
C VAL A 508 12.05 -34.05 11.40
N ALA A 509 10.74 -34.25 11.54
CA ALA A 509 10.04 -34.06 12.82
C ALA A 509 10.47 -35.08 13.87
N ILE A 510 10.62 -36.35 13.47
CA ILE A 510 11.07 -37.44 14.36
C ILE A 510 12.52 -37.21 14.79
N GLU A 511 13.42 -37.02 13.82
CA GLU A 511 14.86 -36.89 14.10
C GLU A 511 15.19 -35.59 14.83
N GLY A 512 14.55 -34.48 14.45
CA GLY A 512 14.67 -33.22 15.17
C GLY A 512 14.23 -33.33 16.63
N THR A 513 13.11 -34.03 16.88
CA THR A 513 12.63 -34.27 18.25
C THR A 513 13.61 -35.15 19.03
N ARG A 514 14.10 -36.24 18.42
CA ARG A 514 15.09 -37.12 19.03
C ARG A 514 16.36 -36.36 19.43
N ASN A 515 16.86 -35.51 18.54
CA ASN A 515 18.04 -34.69 18.79
C ASN A 515 17.82 -33.69 19.92
N VAL A 516 16.65 -33.05 19.99
CA VAL A 516 16.31 -32.14 21.10
C VAL A 516 16.25 -32.89 22.42
N MET A 517 15.56 -34.03 22.49
CA MET A 517 15.46 -34.82 23.74
C MET A 517 16.83 -35.34 24.19
N LYS A 518 17.65 -35.82 23.25
CA LYS A 518 19.02 -36.27 23.53
C LYS A 518 19.90 -35.11 24.02
N ALA A 519 19.89 -33.97 23.33
CA ALA A 519 20.71 -32.82 23.71
C ALA A 519 20.27 -32.25 25.07
N ALA A 520 18.98 -32.25 25.36
CA ALA A 520 18.44 -31.82 26.66
C ALA A 520 18.97 -32.71 27.80
N ALA A 521 18.92 -34.04 27.61
CA ALA A 521 19.50 -34.98 28.59
C ALA A 521 21.00 -34.82 28.75
N ASP A 522 21.75 -34.73 27.64
CA ASP A 522 23.21 -34.60 27.65
C ASP A 522 23.67 -33.31 28.36
N MET A 523 22.87 -32.24 28.30
CA MET A 523 23.15 -30.96 28.95
C MET A 523 22.51 -30.79 30.33
N GLY A 524 21.91 -31.85 30.89
CA GLY A 524 21.36 -31.84 32.25
C GLY A 524 20.09 -30.99 32.39
N VAL A 525 19.36 -30.74 31.31
CA VAL A 525 18.05 -30.05 31.35
C VAL A 525 17.09 -30.88 32.20
N ARG A 526 16.45 -30.25 33.19
CA ARG A 526 15.58 -30.96 34.13
C ARG A 526 14.22 -31.29 33.55
N ARG A 527 13.70 -30.40 32.71
CA ARG A 527 12.33 -30.46 32.19
C ARG A 527 12.23 -30.00 30.74
N VAL A 528 11.50 -30.76 29.95
CA VAL A 528 11.13 -30.41 28.59
C VAL A 528 9.63 -30.22 28.51
N VAL A 529 9.20 -29.09 27.95
CA VAL A 529 7.81 -28.86 27.52
C VAL A 529 7.76 -29.02 26.02
N PHE A 530 7.04 -30.03 25.54
CA PHE A 530 6.91 -30.33 24.12
C PHE A 530 5.58 -29.82 23.57
N THR A 531 5.61 -29.11 22.45
CA THR A 531 4.39 -28.68 21.74
C THR A 531 3.98 -29.74 20.73
N SER A 532 2.91 -30.46 21.03
CA SER A 532 2.28 -31.38 20.08
C SER A 532 1.25 -30.66 19.20
N SER A 533 0.19 -31.35 18.78
CA SER A 533 -0.89 -30.85 17.93
C SER A 533 -2.16 -31.64 18.21
N TYR A 534 -3.31 -30.99 18.16
CA TYR A 534 -4.63 -31.65 18.14
C TYR A 534 -4.73 -32.75 17.05
N GLY A 535 -3.95 -32.62 15.97
CA GLY A 535 -3.77 -33.67 14.95
C GLY A 535 -3.26 -35.02 15.47
N ALA A 536 -2.63 -35.07 16.64
CA ALA A 536 -2.21 -36.32 17.29
C ALA A 536 -3.34 -37.00 18.07
N VAL A 537 -4.50 -36.33 18.25
CA VAL A 537 -5.59 -36.78 19.13
C VAL A 537 -6.86 -37.17 18.36
N HIS A 538 -7.27 -36.37 17.37
CA HIS A 538 -8.63 -36.45 16.81
C HIS A 538 -8.83 -37.32 15.56
N MET A 539 -7.78 -37.57 14.76
CA MET A 539 -7.88 -38.22 13.45
C MET A 539 -7.94 -39.75 13.59
N ASN A 540 -9.07 -40.27 14.07
CA ASN A 540 -9.28 -41.70 14.25
C ASN A 540 -10.67 -42.11 13.68
N PRO A 541 -10.72 -42.84 12.56
CA PRO A 541 -11.98 -43.20 11.89
C PRO A 541 -12.81 -44.21 12.71
N ASN A 542 -12.19 -44.92 13.65
CA ASN A 542 -12.84 -45.91 14.50
C ASN A 542 -13.41 -45.30 15.79
N ARG A 543 -13.26 -43.98 15.98
CA ARG A 543 -13.72 -43.28 17.18
C ARG A 543 -15.18 -42.88 17.03
N SER A 544 -15.98 -43.18 18.06
CA SER A 544 -17.38 -42.72 18.12
C SER A 544 -17.47 -41.19 18.02
N PRO A 545 -18.41 -40.64 17.22
CA PRO A 545 -18.67 -39.20 17.16
C PRO A 545 -19.05 -38.57 18.51
N ASP A 546 -19.60 -39.35 19.45
CA ASP A 546 -20.00 -38.88 20.78
C ASP A 546 -18.88 -39.01 21.84
N ALA A 547 -17.71 -39.54 21.46
CA ALA A 547 -16.59 -39.72 22.38
C ALA A 547 -16.05 -38.37 22.86
N VAL A 548 -15.73 -38.29 24.16
CA VAL A 548 -15.02 -37.15 24.74
C VAL A 548 -13.54 -37.28 24.41
N LEU A 549 -12.98 -36.29 23.73
CA LEU A 549 -11.55 -36.18 23.46
C LEU A 549 -10.83 -35.65 24.71
N ASP A 550 -9.93 -36.44 25.26
CA ASP A 550 -9.12 -36.09 26.41
C ASP A 550 -7.63 -36.42 26.17
N GLU A 551 -6.82 -36.23 27.21
CA GLU A 551 -5.38 -36.52 27.20
C GLU A 551 -5.03 -38.01 27.05
N SER A 552 -6.00 -38.93 27.01
CA SER A 552 -5.77 -40.36 26.74
C SER A 552 -5.90 -40.70 25.25
N CYS A 553 -6.55 -39.85 24.48
CA CYS A 553 -6.93 -40.10 23.09
C CYS A 553 -5.76 -40.01 22.10
N TRP A 554 -5.71 -40.91 21.11
CA TRP A 554 -4.75 -40.88 20.00
C TRP A 554 -5.45 -40.95 18.63
N SER A 555 -4.81 -40.31 17.66
CA SER A 555 -5.14 -40.49 16.24
C SER A 555 -4.66 -41.83 15.72
N ASP A 556 -5.30 -42.31 14.66
CA ASP A 556 -4.94 -43.56 14.02
C ASP A 556 -3.73 -43.35 13.08
N PRO A 557 -2.61 -44.08 13.26
CA PRO A 557 -1.41 -43.88 12.47
C PRO A 557 -1.59 -44.08 10.97
N GLU A 558 -2.29 -45.14 10.56
CA GLU A 558 -2.46 -45.49 9.15
C GLU A 558 -3.39 -44.49 8.45
N PHE A 559 -4.47 -44.10 9.12
CA PHE A 559 -5.38 -43.07 8.67
C PHE A 559 -4.68 -41.72 8.53
N CYS A 560 -3.91 -41.30 9.53
CA CYS A 560 -3.15 -40.05 9.46
C CYS A 560 -2.12 -40.07 8.32
N GLN A 561 -1.37 -41.17 8.16
CA GLN A 561 -0.36 -41.27 7.11
C GLN A 561 -0.96 -41.12 5.71
N ARG A 562 -2.19 -41.60 5.51
CA ARG A 562 -2.92 -41.50 4.25
C ARG A 562 -3.60 -40.14 4.05
N GLU A 563 -4.30 -39.63 5.06
CA GLU A 563 -5.19 -38.48 4.94
C GLU A 563 -4.51 -37.14 5.29
N ASP A 564 -3.60 -37.12 6.26
CA ASP A 564 -2.91 -35.90 6.70
C ASP A 564 -1.52 -36.19 7.28
N ILE A 565 -0.52 -36.06 6.41
CA ILE A 565 0.89 -36.31 6.73
C ILE A 565 1.43 -35.42 7.86
N TYR A 566 0.87 -34.23 8.07
CA TYR A 566 1.25 -33.35 9.18
C TYR A 566 0.76 -33.92 10.52
N CYS A 567 -0.49 -34.38 10.57
CA CYS A 567 -1.04 -35.05 11.75
C CYS A 567 -0.23 -36.30 12.10
N TYR A 568 0.15 -37.09 11.09
CA TYR A 568 1.03 -38.24 11.27
C TYR A 568 2.41 -37.83 11.84
N ALA A 569 3.07 -36.83 11.24
CA ALA A 569 4.37 -36.36 11.71
C ALA A 569 4.34 -35.88 13.17
N LYS A 570 3.31 -35.11 13.56
CA LYS A 570 3.18 -34.61 14.94
C LYS A 570 2.92 -35.73 15.94
N MET A 571 2.10 -36.71 15.58
CA MET A 571 1.85 -37.88 16.42
C MET A 571 3.14 -38.70 16.62
N MET A 572 3.90 -38.96 15.55
CA MET A 572 5.15 -39.71 15.64
C MET A 572 6.25 -38.96 16.39
N ALA A 573 6.33 -37.64 16.24
CA ALA A 573 7.22 -36.79 17.03
C ALA A 573 6.87 -36.83 18.53
N GLU A 574 5.58 -36.78 18.89
CA GLU A 574 5.16 -36.89 20.29
C GLU A 574 5.50 -38.25 20.92
N LYS A 575 5.27 -39.34 20.18
CA LYS A 575 5.68 -40.69 20.62
C LYS A 575 7.20 -40.75 20.83
N THR A 576 7.96 -40.22 19.88
CA THR A 576 9.43 -40.14 19.98
C THR A 576 9.89 -39.33 21.19
N ALA A 577 9.25 -38.19 21.47
CA ALA A 577 9.56 -37.39 22.67
C ALA A 577 9.30 -38.18 23.96
N THR A 578 8.17 -38.90 24.02
CA THR A 578 7.77 -39.69 25.19
C THR A 578 8.71 -40.88 25.42
N GLU A 579 9.10 -41.57 24.36
CA GLU A 579 10.06 -42.67 24.38
C GLU A 579 11.44 -42.20 24.86
N GLU A 580 11.98 -41.14 24.26
CA GLU A 580 13.29 -40.59 24.65
C GLU A 580 13.27 -40.02 26.07
N ALA A 581 12.18 -39.37 26.48
CA ALA A 581 12.04 -38.88 27.86
C ALA A 581 12.09 -40.02 28.87
N SER A 582 11.35 -41.10 28.61
CA SER A 582 11.33 -42.30 29.46
C SER A 582 12.70 -42.97 29.51
N ARG A 583 13.34 -43.15 28.35
CA ARG A 583 14.68 -43.76 28.22
C ARG A 583 15.76 -42.98 28.96
N ARG A 584 15.62 -41.65 29.03
CA ARG A 584 16.63 -40.73 29.57
C ARG A 584 16.27 -40.13 30.93
N ARG A 585 15.13 -40.53 31.51
CA ARG A 585 14.59 -40.01 32.77
C ARG A 585 14.40 -38.48 32.77
N LEU A 586 14.08 -37.90 31.61
CA LEU A 586 13.71 -36.49 31.49
C LEU A 586 12.26 -36.27 31.93
N GLN A 587 11.99 -35.17 32.63
CA GLN A 587 10.62 -34.78 32.90
C GLN A 587 10.00 -34.15 31.66
N LEU A 588 8.92 -34.75 31.16
CA LEU A 588 8.22 -34.30 29.96
C LEU A 588 6.77 -33.89 30.29
N ALA A 589 6.42 -32.67 29.89
CA ALA A 589 5.04 -32.22 29.77
C ALA A 589 4.76 -31.93 28.29
N VAL A 590 3.59 -32.34 27.81
CA VAL A 590 3.18 -32.18 26.40
C VAL A 590 1.96 -31.26 26.36
N VAL A 591 2.08 -30.10 25.71
CA VAL A 591 0.95 -29.23 25.42
C VAL A 591 0.41 -29.57 24.03
N VAL A 592 -0.89 -29.84 23.94
CA VAL A 592 -1.58 -30.25 22.71
C VAL A 592 -2.51 -29.12 22.25
N PRO A 593 -2.01 -28.13 21.50
CA PRO A 593 -2.84 -27.04 21.00
C PRO A 593 -3.69 -27.47 19.80
N CYS A 594 -4.88 -26.89 19.68
CA CYS A 594 -5.69 -26.91 18.45
C CYS A 594 -5.35 -25.72 17.54
N VAL A 595 -6.24 -25.36 16.61
CA VAL A 595 -6.01 -24.25 15.67
C VAL A 595 -5.82 -22.96 16.47
N THR A 596 -4.58 -22.50 16.54
CA THR A 596 -4.23 -21.36 17.40
C THR A 596 -4.48 -20.05 16.64
N VAL A 597 -5.26 -19.16 17.23
CA VAL A 597 -5.59 -17.83 16.69
C VAL A 597 -5.23 -16.76 17.71
N GLY A 598 -5.04 -15.52 17.27
CA GLY A 598 -4.70 -14.39 18.15
C GLY A 598 -3.73 -13.42 17.49
N PRO A 599 -3.33 -12.34 18.20
CA PRO A 599 -2.44 -11.33 17.63
C PRO A 599 -1.07 -11.91 17.26
N ILE A 600 -0.54 -11.57 16.08
CA ILE A 600 0.77 -12.04 15.62
C ILE A 600 1.90 -11.11 16.09
N LEU A 601 2.94 -11.65 16.72
CA LEU A 601 4.13 -10.85 17.09
C LEU A 601 5.10 -10.75 15.90
N GLN A 602 5.28 -11.85 15.18
CA GLN A 602 6.12 -11.94 14.00
C GLN A 602 5.58 -11.07 12.83
N PRO A 603 6.44 -10.71 11.86
CA PRO A 603 6.04 -9.82 10.76
C PRO A 603 5.15 -10.49 9.71
N SER A 604 5.23 -11.81 9.52
CA SER A 604 4.47 -12.55 8.52
C SER A 604 3.25 -13.28 9.12
N VAL A 605 2.20 -13.44 8.32
CA VAL A 605 1.04 -14.27 8.69
C VAL A 605 1.48 -15.72 8.86
N ASN A 606 1.11 -16.35 9.98
CA ASN A 606 1.40 -17.75 10.24
C ASN A 606 0.40 -18.67 9.49
N PHE A 607 0.66 -19.97 9.47
CA PHE A 607 -0.23 -20.94 8.84
C PHE A 607 -1.64 -20.97 9.43
N SER A 608 -1.78 -20.86 10.76
CA SER A 608 -3.07 -20.95 11.45
C SER A 608 -3.95 -19.71 11.27
N CYS A 609 -3.42 -18.52 11.06
CA CYS A 609 -4.19 -17.30 10.77
C CYS A 609 -4.45 -17.14 9.27
N HIS A 610 -3.79 -17.92 8.41
CA HIS A 610 -3.94 -17.81 6.97
C HIS A 610 -5.36 -18.14 6.50
N HIS A 611 -6.05 -19.11 7.14
CA HIS A 611 -7.45 -19.41 6.79
C HIS A 611 -8.39 -18.25 7.16
N VAL A 612 -8.17 -17.58 8.30
CA VAL A 612 -8.91 -16.38 8.71
C VAL A 612 -8.74 -15.28 7.66
N VAL A 613 -7.51 -15.03 7.21
CA VAL A 613 -7.23 -14.05 6.15
C VAL A 613 -7.93 -14.43 4.85
N ARG A 614 -7.86 -15.69 4.44
CA ARG A 614 -8.48 -16.17 3.20
C ARG A 614 -10.01 -16.05 3.21
N TYR A 615 -10.66 -16.31 4.34
CA TYR A 615 -12.11 -16.13 4.46
C TYR A 615 -12.50 -14.65 4.44
N LEU A 616 -11.81 -13.79 5.20
CA LEU A 616 -12.13 -12.36 5.27
C LEU A 616 -11.81 -11.59 4.00
N THR A 617 -10.85 -12.06 3.20
CA THR A 617 -10.48 -11.44 1.91
C THR A 617 -11.28 -11.99 0.72
N GLY A 618 -12.11 -13.00 0.93
CA GLY A 618 -12.81 -13.72 -0.15
C GLY A 618 -11.89 -14.57 -1.04
N ALA A 619 -10.63 -14.79 -0.64
CA ALA A 619 -9.68 -15.62 -1.38
C ALA A 619 -10.00 -17.13 -1.26
N ALA A 620 -10.86 -17.53 -0.33
CA ALA A 620 -11.45 -18.86 -0.26
C ALA A 620 -12.81 -18.84 -0.97
N ALA A 621 -12.92 -19.52 -2.12
CA ALA A 621 -14.17 -19.66 -2.87
C ALA A 621 -15.15 -20.66 -2.22
N THR A 622 -14.62 -21.55 -1.37
CA THR A 622 -15.37 -22.57 -0.63
C THR A 622 -14.78 -22.71 0.77
N TYR A 623 -15.58 -23.20 1.71
CA TYR A 623 -15.11 -23.62 3.03
C TYR A 623 -15.42 -25.12 3.21
N PRO A 624 -14.54 -25.87 3.89
CA PRO A 624 -14.79 -27.27 4.17
C PRO A 624 -15.97 -27.40 5.14
N ASN A 625 -16.87 -28.35 4.88
CA ASN A 625 -17.89 -28.75 5.84
C ASN A 625 -17.24 -29.61 6.93
N ALA A 626 -16.51 -28.97 7.84
CA ALA A 626 -15.72 -29.62 8.88
C ALA A 626 -15.79 -28.84 10.20
N VAL A 627 -15.69 -29.55 11.32
CA VAL A 627 -15.61 -28.96 12.66
C VAL A 627 -14.14 -28.73 13.02
N ALA A 628 -13.81 -27.53 13.49
CA ALA A 628 -12.46 -27.18 13.95
C ALA A 628 -12.50 -26.64 15.38
N ALA A 629 -11.47 -26.98 16.16
CA ALA A 629 -11.26 -26.50 17.52
C ALA A 629 -10.25 -25.35 17.52
N TYR A 630 -10.47 -24.34 18.37
CA TYR A 630 -9.66 -23.11 18.41
C TYR A 630 -9.14 -22.79 19.82
N ALA A 631 -8.02 -22.09 19.91
CA ALA A 631 -7.47 -21.56 21.16
C ALA A 631 -6.73 -20.23 20.92
N ASP A 632 -6.74 -19.34 21.91
CA ASP A 632 -5.95 -18.11 21.85
C ASP A 632 -4.45 -18.41 22.01
N VAL A 633 -3.61 -17.77 21.21
CA VAL A 633 -2.16 -17.94 21.26
C VAL A 633 -1.55 -17.61 22.63
N ARG A 634 -2.14 -16.68 23.37
CA ARG A 634 -1.72 -16.33 24.74
C ARG A 634 -2.08 -17.43 25.72
N ASP A 635 -3.25 -18.06 25.57
CA ASP A 635 -3.64 -19.19 26.43
C ASP A 635 -2.71 -20.37 26.19
N VAL A 636 -2.39 -20.64 24.91
CA VAL A 636 -1.41 -21.66 24.53
C VAL A 636 -0.05 -21.33 25.17
N ALA A 637 0.42 -20.09 25.11
CA ALA A 637 1.69 -19.70 25.74
C ALA A 637 1.66 -19.85 27.27
N ARG A 638 0.59 -19.40 27.94
CA ARG A 638 0.40 -19.59 29.38
C ARG A 638 0.35 -21.07 29.76
N ALA A 639 -0.31 -21.92 28.97
CA ALA A 639 -0.34 -23.37 29.19
C ALA A 639 1.07 -23.95 29.21
N HIS A 640 1.94 -23.55 28.27
CA HIS A 640 3.35 -24.01 28.25
C HIS A 640 4.08 -23.62 29.53
N VAL A 641 3.91 -22.39 30.00
CA VAL A 641 4.61 -21.91 31.21
C VAL A 641 4.02 -22.52 32.48
N LEU A 642 2.70 -22.71 32.58
CA LEU A 642 2.05 -23.34 33.72
C LEU A 642 2.47 -24.81 33.90
N VAL A 643 2.52 -25.59 32.81
CA VAL A 643 3.01 -26.98 32.90
C VAL A 643 4.52 -27.04 33.18
N TYR A 644 5.27 -26.00 32.82
CA TYR A 644 6.68 -25.89 33.16
C TYR A 644 6.89 -25.59 34.65
N GLU A 645 6.12 -24.66 35.22
CA GLU A 645 6.25 -24.23 36.61
C GLU A 645 5.67 -25.24 37.60
N ASN A 646 4.62 -25.96 37.24
CA ASN A 646 4.06 -26.96 38.13
C ASN A 646 4.93 -28.23 38.15
N HIS A 647 5.66 -28.47 39.24
CA HIS A 647 6.57 -29.60 39.37
C HIS A 647 5.89 -30.98 39.24
N GLY A 648 4.59 -31.09 39.52
CA GLY A 648 3.79 -32.31 39.33
C GLY A 648 3.30 -32.53 37.90
N ALA A 649 3.38 -31.53 37.01
CA ALA A 649 2.84 -31.64 35.67
C ALA A 649 3.64 -32.63 34.79
N ARG A 650 2.95 -33.65 34.27
CA ARG A 650 3.52 -34.72 33.43
C ARG A 650 2.51 -35.22 32.40
N GLY A 651 3.02 -35.67 31.25
CA GLY A 651 2.19 -36.20 30.17
C GLY A 651 1.46 -35.10 29.38
N ARG A 652 0.36 -35.46 28.72
CA ARG A 652 -0.39 -34.55 27.84
C ARG A 652 -1.28 -33.57 28.60
N TYR A 653 -1.53 -32.43 27.97
CA TYR A 653 -2.45 -31.36 28.38
C TYR A 653 -3.14 -30.79 27.13
N LEU A 654 -4.46 -30.99 27.00
CA LEU A 654 -5.22 -30.50 25.84
C LEU A 654 -5.51 -29.01 25.98
N CYS A 655 -4.94 -28.19 25.10
CA CYS A 655 -5.15 -26.75 25.06
C CYS A 655 -6.19 -26.40 23.99
N ILE A 656 -7.46 -26.65 24.32
CA ILE A 656 -8.62 -26.40 23.46
C ILE A 656 -9.61 -25.48 24.19
N GLY A 657 -10.04 -24.39 23.55
CA GLY A 657 -11.07 -23.48 24.06
C GLY A 657 -12.36 -23.56 23.24
N THR A 658 -13.50 -23.20 23.85
CA THR A 658 -14.82 -23.10 23.17
C THR A 658 -15.56 -21.84 23.58
N ASP A 659 -16.30 -21.27 22.63
CA ASP A 659 -17.48 -20.43 22.92
C ASP A 659 -18.70 -21.35 22.94
N GLU A 660 -19.39 -21.45 24.08
CA GLU A 660 -20.68 -22.14 24.17
C GLU A 660 -21.73 -21.30 23.44
N GLY A 661 -22.26 -21.78 22.28
CA GLY A 661 -23.46 -21.13 21.72
C GLY A 661 -23.80 -21.24 20.23
N ASN A 662 -23.07 -21.94 19.35
CA ASN A 662 -23.43 -21.99 17.93
C ASN A 662 -23.68 -23.43 17.42
N GLN A 663 -24.96 -23.80 17.28
CA GLN A 663 -25.46 -25.15 17.00
C GLN A 663 -25.82 -25.37 15.52
N MET A 664 -24.84 -25.43 14.62
CA MET A 664 -25.09 -25.90 13.24
C MET A 664 -24.56 -27.32 12.97
N VAL A 665 -23.54 -27.77 13.71
CA VAL A 665 -23.00 -29.14 13.67
C VAL A 665 -22.66 -29.53 15.10
N LYS A 666 -22.94 -30.78 15.53
CA LYS A 666 -22.56 -31.26 16.87
C LYS A 666 -21.04 -31.15 17.03
N PRO A 667 -20.51 -30.31 17.95
CA PRO A 667 -19.08 -30.23 18.17
C PRO A 667 -18.58 -31.51 18.84
N TYR A 668 -17.31 -31.87 18.58
CA TYR A 668 -16.64 -32.90 19.39
C TYR A 668 -16.65 -32.48 20.86
N LYS A 669 -17.03 -33.41 21.74
CA LYS A 669 -16.86 -33.20 23.18
C LYS A 669 -15.38 -33.35 23.50
N PHE A 670 -14.84 -32.50 24.36
CA PHE A 670 -13.46 -32.63 24.83
C PHE A 670 -13.36 -32.26 26.31
N SER A 671 -12.28 -32.69 26.95
CA SER A 671 -11.90 -32.27 28.31
C SER A 671 -10.61 -31.45 28.26
N ASN A 672 -10.63 -30.29 28.90
CA ASN A 672 -9.45 -29.45 29.14
C ASN A 672 -9.22 -29.25 30.65
N GLN A 673 -9.81 -30.11 31.48
CA GLN A 673 -9.85 -29.97 32.93
C GLN A 673 -8.45 -29.89 33.54
N ARG A 674 -7.49 -30.67 33.03
CA ARG A 674 -6.11 -30.68 33.55
C ARG A 674 -5.39 -29.34 33.44
N LEU A 675 -5.71 -28.51 32.46
CA LEU A 675 -5.16 -27.14 32.37
C LEU A 675 -5.93 -26.17 33.27
N ARG A 676 -7.25 -26.36 33.43
CA ARG A 676 -8.06 -25.58 34.36
C ARG A 676 -7.65 -25.81 35.81
N ASP A 677 -7.32 -27.05 36.17
CA ASP A 677 -6.79 -27.41 37.49
C ASP A 677 -5.42 -26.76 37.77
N LEU A 678 -4.69 -26.38 36.71
CA LEU A 678 -3.45 -25.59 36.79
C LEU A 678 -3.70 -24.08 36.81
N GLY A 679 -4.96 -23.64 36.86
CA GLY A 679 -5.35 -22.23 36.87
C GLY A 679 -5.40 -21.55 35.50
N LEU A 680 -5.42 -22.32 34.39
CA LEU A 680 -5.56 -21.73 33.06
C LEU A 680 -7.01 -21.36 32.76
N GLU A 681 -7.24 -20.06 32.59
CA GLU A 681 -8.48 -19.54 32.01
C GLU A 681 -8.32 -19.36 30.49
N PHE A 682 -9.30 -19.88 29.75
CA PHE A 682 -9.36 -19.78 28.30
C PHE A 682 -10.06 -18.49 27.87
N THR A 683 -9.41 -17.76 26.98
CA THR A 683 -9.94 -16.56 26.34
C THR A 683 -11.07 -16.95 25.38
N PRO A 684 -12.21 -16.25 25.39
CA PRO A 684 -13.30 -16.49 24.44
C PRO A 684 -12.83 -16.41 22.99
N LEU A 685 -13.33 -17.30 22.13
CA LEU A 685 -12.92 -17.38 20.72
C LEU A 685 -13.25 -16.09 19.97
N ARG A 686 -14.42 -15.50 20.22
CA ARG A 686 -14.81 -14.20 19.64
C ARG A 686 -13.77 -13.11 19.91
N LYS A 687 -13.28 -13.00 21.14
CA LYS A 687 -12.25 -12.02 21.53
C LYS A 687 -10.94 -12.31 20.81
N SER A 688 -10.53 -13.57 20.80
CA SER A 688 -9.30 -14.04 20.15
C SER A 688 -9.28 -13.72 18.65
N LEU A 689 -10.39 -13.96 17.94
CA LEU A 689 -10.55 -13.65 16.52
C LEU A 689 -10.56 -12.15 16.26
N HIS A 690 -11.26 -11.37 17.08
CA HIS A 690 -11.32 -9.92 16.93
C HIS A 690 -9.92 -9.29 17.01
N GLU A 691 -9.17 -9.60 18.07
CA GLU A 691 -7.84 -9.05 18.28
C GLU A 691 -6.82 -9.58 17.25
N ALA A 692 -7.01 -10.81 16.74
CA ALA A 692 -6.24 -11.32 15.61
C ALA A 692 -6.47 -10.48 14.34
N ILE A 693 -7.73 -10.18 14.02
CA ILE A 693 -8.12 -9.37 12.85
C ILE A 693 -7.54 -7.96 12.97
N GLU A 694 -7.72 -7.29 14.11
CA GLU A 694 -7.16 -5.97 14.35
C GLU A 694 -5.63 -5.95 14.22
N CYS A 695 -4.96 -6.98 14.73
CA CYS A 695 -3.52 -7.11 14.60
C CYS A 695 -3.09 -7.29 13.14
N LEU A 696 -3.78 -8.15 12.39
CA LEU A 696 -3.55 -8.37 10.97
C LEU A 696 -3.81 -7.09 10.16
N GLN A 697 -4.83 -6.31 10.52
CA GLN A 697 -5.13 -5.01 9.91
C GLN A 697 -4.02 -3.99 10.17
N ARG A 698 -3.60 -3.81 11.43
CA ARG A 698 -2.49 -2.91 11.79
C ARG A 698 -1.18 -3.26 11.11
N LYS A 699 -0.94 -4.55 10.86
CA LYS A 699 0.26 -5.05 10.16
C LYS A 699 0.11 -5.09 8.63
N GLY A 700 -1.02 -4.63 8.09
CA GLY A 700 -1.27 -4.54 6.64
C GLY A 700 -1.57 -5.88 5.95
N HIS A 701 -1.87 -6.93 6.73
CA HIS A 701 -2.23 -8.26 6.22
C HIS A 701 -3.73 -8.40 5.94
N LEU A 702 -4.56 -7.52 6.52
CA LEU A 702 -5.99 -7.42 6.25
C LEU A 702 -6.39 -5.95 5.99
N PRO A 703 -7.35 -5.69 5.10
CA PRO A 703 -7.90 -4.35 4.95
C PRO A 703 -8.68 -3.94 6.21
N VAL A 704 -8.61 -2.66 6.60
CA VAL A 704 -9.49 -2.08 7.63
C VAL A 704 -10.87 -1.89 7.02
N VAL A 705 -11.88 -2.52 7.63
CA VAL A 705 -13.25 -2.58 7.13
C VAL A 705 -14.13 -1.87 8.16
N THR A 706 -15.02 -0.96 7.75
CA THR A 706 -15.86 -0.20 8.70
C THR A 706 -16.99 -1.08 9.28
N VAL A 707 -17.50 -0.72 10.46
CA VAL A 707 -18.60 -1.45 11.14
C VAL A 707 -19.86 -1.59 10.25
N ALA A 708 -20.08 -0.64 9.33
CA ALA A 708 -21.17 -0.68 8.35
C ALA A 708 -21.00 -1.80 7.31
N GLN A 709 -19.77 -2.07 6.86
CA GLN A 709 -19.45 -3.16 5.91
C GLN A 709 -19.53 -4.55 6.56
N GLN A 710 -19.29 -4.66 7.88
CA GLN A 710 -19.45 -5.92 8.63
C GLN A 710 -20.92 -6.36 8.73
N ARG A 711 -21.87 -5.42 8.88
CA ARG A 711 -23.31 -5.74 8.97
C ARG A 711 -23.91 -6.26 7.66
N ALA A 712 -23.40 -5.81 6.51
CA ALA A 712 -23.86 -6.29 5.19
C ALA A 712 -23.47 -7.76 4.89
N CYS A 713 -22.45 -8.31 5.55
CA CYS A 713 -22.04 -9.71 5.37
C CYS A 713 -22.85 -10.71 6.22
N PHE A 714 -23.52 -10.25 7.29
CA PHE A 714 -24.30 -11.12 8.19
C PHE A 714 -25.78 -11.27 7.79
N SER A 715 -26.30 -10.45 6.87
CA SER A 715 -27.71 -10.48 6.46
C SER A 715 -28.06 -11.51 5.39
N ALA A 716 -27.10 -12.32 4.93
CA ALA A 716 -27.33 -13.41 3.98
C ALA A 716 -27.39 -14.76 4.71
N SER A 717 -28.52 -15.05 5.35
CA SER A 717 -28.83 -16.41 5.83
C SER A 717 -29.06 -17.35 4.64
N PRO A 718 -28.65 -18.63 4.71
CA PRO A 718 -28.76 -19.54 3.58
C PRO A 718 -30.17 -20.14 3.51
N SER A 719 -30.99 -19.66 2.58
CA SER A 719 -32.25 -20.32 2.22
C SER A 719 -32.03 -21.35 1.11
N SER A 720 -32.44 -22.59 1.42
CA SER A 720 -32.81 -23.69 0.52
C SER A 720 -31.77 -24.24 -0.45
N SER A 721 -31.27 -25.41 -0.08
CA SER A 721 -30.68 -26.46 -0.93
C SER A 721 -31.58 -26.86 -2.12
N PRO A 722 -31.00 -27.17 -3.29
CA PRO A 722 -31.58 -28.09 -4.25
C PRO A 722 -30.85 -29.43 -4.26
N ASN A 723 -31.66 -30.47 -4.48
CA ASN A 723 -31.37 -31.90 -4.43
C ASN A 723 -30.13 -32.37 -5.21
N MET A 724 -29.41 -33.31 -4.57
CA MET A 724 -28.64 -34.34 -5.26
C MET A 724 -29.59 -35.29 -5.99
N SER A 725 -29.40 -35.46 -7.29
CA SER A 725 -29.47 -36.77 -7.96
C SER A 725 -28.92 -36.67 -9.38
N SER A 726 -28.24 -37.73 -9.80
CA SER A 726 -27.63 -37.98 -11.11
C SER A 726 -26.30 -37.27 -11.39
N ILE A 727 -25.19 -37.95 -11.14
CA ILE A 727 -24.26 -38.41 -12.18
C ILE A 727 -23.59 -39.68 -11.64
N SER A 728 -23.93 -40.79 -12.28
CA SER A 728 -23.43 -42.13 -12.02
C SER A 728 -22.03 -42.32 -12.60
N LYS A 729 -21.23 -43.04 -11.81
CA LYS A 729 -20.02 -43.80 -12.12
C LYS A 729 -19.82 -44.21 -13.59
N ALA A 730 -18.62 -43.93 -14.11
CA ALA A 730 -17.76 -44.75 -14.98
C ALA A 730 -16.56 -43.86 -15.39
N ASN A 731 -15.30 -44.26 -15.41
CA ASN A 731 -14.64 -45.54 -15.13
C ASN A 731 -13.17 -45.19 -14.85
N ASP A 732 -12.60 -45.80 -13.81
CA ASP A 732 -11.15 -45.97 -13.69
C ASP A 732 -10.65 -46.77 -14.89
N ASN A 733 -9.56 -46.30 -15.50
CA ASN A 733 -8.61 -47.18 -16.17
C ASN A 733 -7.22 -46.54 -16.10
N ASN A 734 -6.37 -47.21 -15.33
CA ASN A 734 -4.93 -47.44 -15.50
C ASN A 734 -4.26 -46.61 -16.62
N GLY A 735 -3.20 -45.87 -16.34
CA GLY A 735 -2.03 -46.39 -15.65
C GLY A 735 -0.95 -46.62 -16.70
N ASP A 736 -0.38 -45.51 -17.20
CA ASP A 736 0.88 -45.48 -17.95
C ASP A 736 1.11 -44.03 -18.41
N GLN A 737 1.86 -43.24 -17.64
CA GLN A 737 2.60 -42.05 -18.13
C GLN A 737 3.38 -41.25 -17.06
N LYS A 738 3.59 -41.76 -15.83
CA LYS A 738 4.55 -41.13 -14.89
C LYS A 738 5.98 -41.63 -15.09
N ARG A 739 6.45 -41.51 -16.34
CA ARG A 739 7.87 -41.37 -16.70
C ARG A 739 7.95 -40.31 -17.79
N GLN A 740 7.72 -39.05 -17.44
CA GLN A 740 8.23 -37.94 -18.24
C GLN A 740 9.28 -37.20 -17.41
N GLN A 741 10.51 -37.46 -17.83
CA GLN A 741 11.76 -36.77 -17.62
C GLN A 741 11.59 -35.36 -17.04
N GLN A 742 12.34 -35.06 -15.98
CA GLN A 742 12.68 -33.68 -15.61
C GLN A 742 13.24 -32.99 -16.86
N GLN A 743 12.40 -32.23 -17.57
CA GLN A 743 12.89 -31.40 -18.66
C GLN A 743 13.76 -30.29 -18.07
N PRO A 744 14.90 -29.96 -18.72
CA PRO A 744 15.73 -28.85 -18.29
C PRO A 744 14.88 -27.57 -18.19
N GLN A 745 15.11 -26.72 -17.19
CA GLN A 745 14.39 -25.46 -17.00
C GLN A 745 14.58 -24.55 -18.23
N GLN A 746 13.68 -24.67 -19.22
CA GLN A 746 13.78 -23.97 -20.49
C GLN A 746 13.68 -22.45 -20.26
N LEU A 747 14.56 -21.71 -20.92
CA LEU A 747 14.55 -20.26 -20.93
C LEU A 747 13.57 -19.77 -22.00
N VAL A 748 12.62 -18.93 -21.62
CA VAL A 748 11.68 -18.28 -22.53
C VAL A 748 11.75 -16.77 -22.37
N CYS A 749 11.49 -16.03 -23.45
CA CYS A 749 11.47 -14.57 -23.42
C CYS A 749 10.03 -14.04 -23.51
N VAL A 750 9.67 -13.05 -22.70
CA VAL A 750 8.38 -12.36 -22.78
C VAL A 750 8.63 -10.89 -23.10
N THR A 751 8.15 -10.44 -24.26
CA THR A 751 8.24 -9.01 -24.61
C THR A 751 7.06 -8.23 -24.05
N GLY A 752 7.28 -6.98 -23.64
CA GLY A 752 6.20 -6.16 -23.08
C GLY A 752 5.74 -6.65 -21.71
N ALA A 753 6.66 -7.28 -20.96
CA ALA A 753 6.39 -7.98 -19.72
C ALA A 753 5.79 -7.10 -18.63
N GLY A 754 6.12 -5.80 -18.59
CA GLY A 754 5.58 -4.86 -17.60
C GLY A 754 4.14 -4.39 -17.87
N GLY A 755 3.52 -4.85 -18.97
CA GLY A 755 2.14 -4.52 -19.35
C GLY A 755 1.10 -5.42 -18.68
N PHE A 756 -0.18 -5.13 -18.91
CA PHE A 756 -1.29 -5.85 -18.28
C PHE A 756 -1.30 -7.35 -18.60
N ILE A 757 -1.37 -7.73 -19.89
CA ILE A 757 -1.31 -9.15 -20.29
C ILE A 757 0.09 -9.73 -20.04
N GLY A 758 1.14 -8.97 -20.37
CA GLY A 758 2.53 -9.43 -20.26
C GLY A 758 2.91 -9.88 -18.85
N SER A 759 2.50 -9.15 -17.82
CA SER A 759 2.81 -9.50 -16.43
C SER A 759 2.14 -10.79 -15.96
N TRP A 760 0.91 -11.05 -16.43
CA TRP A 760 0.21 -12.30 -16.17
C TRP A 760 0.81 -13.48 -16.94
N VAL A 761 1.27 -13.28 -18.18
CA VAL A 761 2.02 -14.30 -18.93
C VAL A 761 3.32 -14.66 -18.21
N VAL A 762 4.08 -13.67 -17.72
CA VAL A 762 5.28 -13.93 -16.89
C VAL A 762 4.92 -14.74 -15.66
N ARG A 763 3.87 -14.34 -14.92
CA ARG A 763 3.41 -15.07 -13.73
C ARG A 763 3.04 -16.52 -14.03
N GLU A 764 2.29 -16.77 -15.10
CA GLU A 764 1.87 -18.12 -15.49
C GLU A 764 3.08 -19.01 -15.85
N LEU A 765 4.05 -18.46 -16.60
CA LEU A 765 5.26 -19.19 -16.98
C LEU A 765 6.14 -19.49 -15.75
N LEU A 766 6.26 -18.55 -14.81
CA LEU A 766 6.96 -18.79 -13.54
C LEU A 766 6.25 -19.89 -12.73
N LEU A 767 4.93 -19.89 -12.62
CA LEU A 767 4.20 -20.95 -11.91
C LEU A 767 4.42 -22.35 -12.52
N ARG A 768 4.65 -22.41 -13.83
CA ARG A 768 4.92 -23.66 -14.59
C ARG A 768 6.37 -24.12 -14.58
N GLY A 769 7.26 -23.42 -13.88
CA GLY A 769 8.67 -23.86 -13.76
C GLY A 769 9.64 -23.26 -14.78
N TYR A 770 9.19 -22.43 -15.72
CA TYR A 770 10.08 -21.82 -16.72
C TYR A 770 11.04 -20.79 -16.12
N ARG A 771 12.19 -20.61 -16.77
CA ARG A 771 13.04 -19.42 -16.59
C ARG A 771 12.58 -18.35 -17.57
N VAL A 772 12.27 -17.16 -17.07
CA VAL A 772 11.67 -16.09 -17.85
C VAL A 772 12.63 -14.93 -17.99
N ARG A 773 12.95 -14.57 -19.23
CA ARG A 773 13.61 -13.32 -19.60
C ARG A 773 12.53 -12.32 -20.00
N ALA A 774 12.20 -11.39 -19.10
CA ALA A 774 11.14 -10.42 -19.30
C ALA A 774 11.73 -9.11 -19.85
N THR A 775 11.28 -8.69 -21.04
CA THR A 775 11.74 -7.44 -21.64
C THR A 775 10.84 -6.27 -21.28
N VAL A 776 11.48 -5.17 -20.91
CA VAL A 776 10.87 -3.89 -20.54
C VAL A 776 11.75 -2.76 -21.07
N ARG A 777 11.21 -1.57 -21.31
CA ARG A 777 11.99 -0.43 -21.83
C ARG A 777 13.10 0.02 -20.87
N ASP A 778 12.83 -0.06 -19.57
CA ASP A 778 13.80 0.22 -18.50
C ASP A 778 13.61 -0.81 -17.36
N PRO A 779 14.53 -1.78 -17.21
CA PRO A 779 14.50 -2.77 -16.13
C PRO A 779 14.54 -2.18 -14.72
N ALA A 780 15.15 -1.01 -14.56
CA ALA A 780 15.29 -0.34 -13.26
C ALA A 780 14.07 0.51 -12.91
N ASP A 781 13.12 0.70 -13.83
CA ASP A 781 11.90 1.44 -13.59
C ASP A 781 11.02 0.73 -12.55
N ARG A 782 10.73 1.43 -11.45
CA ARG A 782 9.90 0.94 -10.34
C ARG A 782 8.50 0.50 -10.81
N LYS A 783 8.00 0.95 -11.96
CA LYS A 783 6.75 0.45 -12.52
C LYS A 783 6.77 -1.07 -12.74
N ASN A 784 7.94 -1.67 -12.94
CA ASN A 784 8.13 -3.11 -13.15
C ASN A 784 8.31 -3.89 -11.84
N ALA A 785 8.26 -3.24 -10.67
CA ALA A 785 8.45 -3.90 -9.38
C ALA A 785 7.43 -5.03 -9.14
N HIS A 786 6.24 -4.93 -9.74
CA HIS A 786 5.21 -5.97 -9.68
C HIS A 786 5.67 -7.31 -10.31
N LEU A 787 6.63 -7.30 -11.24
CA LEU A 787 7.21 -8.51 -11.81
C LEU A 787 8.19 -9.19 -10.85
N LEU A 788 8.99 -8.39 -10.14
CA LEU A 788 9.96 -8.89 -9.15
C LEU A 788 9.27 -9.43 -7.90
N ALA A 789 8.03 -9.01 -7.63
CA ALA A 789 7.22 -9.52 -6.53
C ALA A 789 6.49 -10.84 -6.84
N LEU A 790 6.66 -11.41 -8.04
CA LEU A 790 6.01 -12.66 -8.41
C LEU A 790 6.68 -13.86 -7.75
N GLU A 791 5.88 -14.88 -7.43
CA GLU A 791 6.39 -16.14 -6.90
C GLU A 791 7.37 -16.79 -7.89
N GLY A 792 8.56 -17.16 -7.41
CA GLY A 792 9.64 -17.70 -8.23
C GLY A 792 10.45 -16.66 -9.03
N ALA A 793 10.15 -15.36 -8.91
CA ALA A 793 10.87 -14.32 -9.63
C ALA A 793 12.35 -14.23 -9.24
N ASP A 794 12.66 -14.30 -7.94
CA ASP A 794 14.04 -14.18 -7.43
C ASP A 794 15.00 -15.22 -8.01
N GLU A 795 14.48 -16.38 -8.41
CA GLU A 795 15.28 -17.49 -8.93
C GLU A 795 15.24 -17.57 -10.47
N ARG A 796 14.08 -17.29 -11.06
CA ARG A 796 13.78 -17.66 -12.45
C ARG A 796 13.39 -16.49 -13.34
N LEU A 797 13.25 -15.26 -12.81
CA LEU A 797 12.96 -14.07 -13.61
C LEU A 797 14.22 -13.22 -13.81
N SER A 798 14.43 -12.78 -15.05
CA SER A 798 15.44 -11.77 -15.38
C SER A 798 14.82 -10.64 -16.20
N LEU A 799 14.90 -9.41 -15.69
CA LEU A 799 14.49 -8.24 -16.46
C LEU A 799 15.61 -7.84 -17.43
N ARG A 800 15.24 -7.56 -18.67
CA ARG A 800 16.15 -7.09 -19.73
C ARG A 800 15.60 -5.87 -20.43
N ARG A 801 16.48 -4.94 -20.78
CA ARG A 801 16.13 -3.81 -21.62
C ARG A 801 15.98 -4.33 -23.05
N ALA A 802 14.86 -4.03 -23.70
CA ALA A 802 14.71 -4.21 -25.13
C ALA A 802 13.70 -3.20 -25.68
N ASP A 803 13.96 -2.72 -26.89
CA ASP A 803 13.01 -2.02 -27.74
C ASP A 803 12.70 -2.94 -28.94
N VAL A 804 11.43 -2.98 -29.37
CA VAL A 804 11.03 -3.82 -30.52
C VAL A 804 11.58 -3.27 -31.85
N LEU A 805 12.00 -2.00 -31.87
CA LEU A 805 12.69 -1.41 -33.02
C LEU A 805 14.22 -1.60 -32.97
N ASP A 806 14.77 -2.00 -31.83
CA ASP A 806 16.20 -2.27 -31.66
C ASP A 806 16.48 -3.74 -31.98
N PHE A 807 16.77 -4.01 -33.25
CA PHE A 807 16.97 -5.37 -33.74
C PHE A 807 18.12 -6.10 -33.03
N ASP A 808 19.26 -5.44 -32.83
CA ASP A 808 20.41 -6.03 -32.13
C ASP A 808 20.08 -6.31 -30.66
N GLY A 809 19.33 -5.41 -30.02
CA GLY A 809 18.77 -5.62 -28.69
C GLY A 809 17.86 -6.86 -28.63
N LEU A 810 17.03 -7.09 -29.66
CA LEU A 810 16.17 -8.27 -29.76
C LEU A 810 16.98 -9.57 -29.92
N LEU A 811 18.01 -9.58 -30.76
CA LEU A 811 18.92 -10.73 -30.88
C LEU A 811 19.55 -11.08 -29.53
N ALA A 812 20.07 -10.07 -28.81
CA ALA A 812 20.70 -10.26 -27.51
C ALA A 812 19.74 -10.86 -26.46
N VAL A 813 18.47 -10.43 -26.44
CA VAL A 813 17.48 -10.98 -25.50
C VAL A 813 16.88 -12.31 -25.97
N PHE A 814 16.90 -12.66 -27.24
CA PHE A 814 16.41 -13.96 -27.73
C PHE A 814 17.49 -15.04 -27.70
N ALA A 815 18.77 -14.69 -27.64
CA ALA A 815 19.88 -15.63 -27.54
C ALA A 815 19.67 -16.64 -26.39
N GLY A 816 19.64 -17.93 -26.76
CA GLY A 816 19.45 -19.07 -25.85
C GLY A 816 18.01 -19.30 -25.36
N CYS A 817 17.03 -18.53 -25.86
CA CYS A 817 15.62 -18.74 -25.53
C CYS A 817 15.02 -19.85 -26.40
N HIS A 818 14.34 -20.81 -25.78
CA HIS A 818 13.60 -21.87 -26.47
C HIS A 818 12.26 -21.36 -27.03
N GLY A 819 11.68 -20.31 -26.43
CA GLY A 819 10.42 -19.72 -26.88
C GLY A 819 10.36 -18.22 -26.65
N VAL A 820 9.57 -17.53 -27.47
CA VAL A 820 9.29 -16.10 -27.32
C VAL A 820 7.79 -15.85 -27.25
N PHE A 821 7.35 -15.11 -26.24
CA PHE A 821 5.99 -14.61 -26.08
C PHE A 821 5.97 -13.14 -26.47
N HIS A 822 5.45 -12.84 -27.66
CA HIS A 822 5.39 -11.49 -28.17
C HIS A 822 4.09 -10.79 -27.78
N VAL A 823 4.12 -10.06 -26.66
CA VAL A 823 3.00 -9.27 -26.13
C VAL A 823 3.18 -7.76 -26.35
N ALA A 824 4.41 -7.30 -26.58
CA ALA A 824 4.73 -5.88 -26.76
C ALA A 824 4.07 -5.31 -28.01
N CYS A 825 3.20 -4.32 -27.84
CA CYS A 825 2.61 -3.58 -28.94
C CYS A 825 2.33 -2.13 -28.49
N PRO A 826 3.12 -1.13 -28.90
CA PRO A 826 2.87 0.26 -28.57
C PRO A 826 1.65 0.74 -29.36
N LEU A 827 0.58 1.18 -28.69
CA LEU A 827 -0.64 1.59 -29.38
C LEU A 827 -1.25 2.85 -28.77
N SER A 828 -1.72 3.72 -29.66
CA SER A 828 -2.57 4.89 -29.39
C SER A 828 -3.54 5.04 -30.57
N ASN A 829 -4.83 5.28 -30.31
CA ASN A 829 -5.82 5.53 -31.36
C ASN A 829 -5.67 6.91 -32.02
N ARG A 830 -4.70 7.72 -31.58
CA ARG A 830 -4.51 9.12 -32.00
C ARG A 830 -3.19 9.37 -32.73
N ASP A 831 -2.36 8.35 -32.87
CA ASP A 831 -0.99 8.50 -33.35
C ASP A 831 -0.67 7.45 -34.44
N PRO A 832 -0.66 7.86 -35.71
CA PRO A 832 -0.27 7.01 -36.83
C PRO A 832 1.18 6.49 -36.76
N GLU A 833 2.10 7.22 -36.13
CA GLU A 833 3.52 6.81 -36.04
C GLU A 833 3.68 5.60 -35.12
N LEU A 834 2.95 5.57 -34.00
CA LEU A 834 2.92 4.41 -33.09
C LEU A 834 2.42 3.11 -33.79
N MET A 835 1.68 3.22 -34.89
CA MET A 835 1.19 2.07 -35.66
C MET A 835 2.28 1.45 -36.54
N ALA A 836 3.07 2.28 -37.22
CA ALA A 836 4.22 1.81 -38.01
C ALA A 836 5.21 1.07 -37.11
N VAL A 837 5.42 1.59 -35.90
CA VAL A 837 6.24 0.95 -34.86
C VAL A 837 5.71 -0.42 -34.44
N ALA A 838 4.38 -0.59 -34.34
CA ALA A 838 3.79 -1.87 -33.95
C ALA A 838 4.00 -2.95 -35.02
N VAL A 839 3.82 -2.61 -36.30
CA VAL A 839 4.02 -3.57 -37.42
C VAL A 839 5.50 -3.88 -37.60
N GLU A 840 6.36 -2.87 -37.66
CA GLU A 840 7.80 -3.08 -37.85
C GLU A 840 8.43 -3.79 -36.64
N GLY A 841 8.04 -3.41 -35.43
CA GLY A 841 8.47 -4.11 -34.22
C GLY A 841 8.06 -5.58 -34.21
N THR A 842 6.87 -5.91 -34.73
CA THR A 842 6.44 -7.30 -34.87
C THR A 842 7.29 -8.06 -35.89
N ARG A 843 7.60 -7.44 -37.04
CA ARG A 843 8.52 -8.04 -38.04
C ARG A 843 9.89 -8.28 -37.45
N ASN A 844 10.45 -7.31 -36.73
CA ASN A 844 11.75 -7.44 -36.08
C ASN A 844 11.78 -8.58 -35.06
N VAL A 845 10.72 -8.74 -34.27
CA VAL A 845 10.62 -9.87 -33.31
C VAL A 845 10.60 -11.21 -34.04
N MET A 846 9.84 -11.35 -35.13
CA MET A 846 9.82 -12.61 -35.89
C MET A 846 11.17 -12.91 -36.55
N LYS A 847 11.80 -11.91 -37.16
CA LYS A 847 13.13 -12.02 -37.77
C LYS A 847 14.18 -12.42 -36.74
N ALA A 848 14.25 -11.70 -35.61
CA ALA A 848 15.23 -11.97 -34.56
C ALA A 848 15.01 -13.33 -33.89
N ALA A 849 13.75 -13.75 -33.70
CA ALA A 849 13.44 -15.06 -33.15
C ALA A 849 13.91 -16.19 -34.07
N ALA A 850 13.68 -16.06 -35.39
CA ALA A 850 14.18 -17.00 -36.38
C ALA A 850 15.72 -17.04 -36.42
N ASP A 851 16.36 -15.86 -36.45
CA ASP A 851 17.83 -15.76 -36.53
C ASP A 851 18.53 -16.34 -35.27
N MET A 852 17.87 -16.28 -34.11
CA MET A 852 18.37 -16.86 -32.85
C MET A 852 17.96 -18.31 -32.63
N GLY A 853 17.29 -18.95 -33.59
CA GLY A 853 16.88 -20.35 -33.50
C GLY A 853 15.81 -20.62 -32.44
N VAL A 854 14.95 -19.64 -32.14
CA VAL A 854 13.81 -19.82 -31.24
C VAL A 854 12.86 -20.84 -31.88
N ARG A 855 12.48 -21.88 -31.12
CA ARG A 855 11.60 -22.93 -31.64
C ARG A 855 10.23 -22.40 -32.01
N ARG A 856 9.61 -21.64 -31.10
CA ARG A 856 8.23 -21.17 -31.24
C ARG A 856 8.03 -19.76 -30.71
N VAL A 857 7.28 -18.97 -31.46
CA VAL A 857 6.75 -17.68 -31.03
C VAL A 857 5.27 -17.81 -30.72
N VAL A 858 4.86 -17.36 -29.54
CA VAL A 858 3.45 -17.13 -29.19
C VAL A 858 3.17 -15.64 -29.31
N PHE A 859 2.38 -15.25 -30.29
CA PHE A 859 2.03 -13.85 -30.57
C PHE A 859 0.69 -13.47 -29.96
N THR A 860 0.64 -12.34 -29.24
CA THR A 860 -0.61 -11.77 -28.73
C THR A 860 -1.22 -10.82 -29.76
N SER A 861 -2.20 -11.31 -30.50
CA SER A 861 -3.01 -10.47 -31.38
C SER A 861 -4.16 -9.79 -30.60
N SER A 862 -5.31 -9.57 -31.23
CA SER A 862 -6.47 -8.89 -30.68
C SER A 862 -7.70 -9.29 -31.46
N TYR A 863 -8.84 -9.40 -30.77
CA TYR A 863 -10.16 -9.50 -31.41
C TYR A 863 -10.41 -8.42 -32.49
N GLY A 864 -9.71 -7.27 -32.41
CA GLY A 864 -9.67 -6.27 -33.47
C GLY A 864 -9.20 -6.76 -34.84
N ALA A 865 -8.41 -7.85 -34.90
CA ALA A 865 -7.95 -8.49 -36.13
C ALA A 865 -8.95 -9.51 -36.71
N VAL A 866 -10.07 -9.75 -36.03
CA VAL A 866 -11.08 -10.76 -36.41
C VAL A 866 -12.38 -10.11 -36.90
N HIS A 867 -12.92 -9.12 -36.20
CA HIS A 867 -14.34 -8.78 -36.30
C HIS A 867 -14.75 -7.66 -37.25
N MET A 868 -13.84 -6.76 -37.62
CA MET A 868 -14.16 -5.55 -38.37
C MET A 868 -14.18 -5.86 -39.88
N ASN A 869 -15.19 -6.58 -40.33
CA ASN A 869 -15.35 -6.96 -41.74
C ASN A 869 -16.76 -6.58 -42.23
N PRO A 870 -16.90 -5.60 -43.14
CA PRO A 870 -18.21 -5.11 -43.59
C PRO A 870 -18.96 -6.14 -44.46
N ASN A 871 -18.28 -7.15 -45.00
CA ASN A 871 -18.85 -8.17 -45.86
C ASN A 871 -19.28 -9.42 -45.09
N ARG A 872 -19.08 -9.45 -43.76
CA ARG A 872 -19.46 -10.60 -42.93
C ARG A 872 -20.93 -10.50 -42.53
N SER A 873 -21.65 -11.61 -42.67
CA SER A 873 -23.01 -11.74 -42.14
C SER A 873 -23.01 -11.50 -40.62
N PRO A 874 -23.96 -10.71 -40.07
CA PRO A 874 -24.14 -10.53 -38.64
C PRO A 874 -24.39 -11.84 -37.86
N ASP A 875 -24.92 -12.87 -38.52
CA ASP A 875 -25.23 -14.18 -37.93
C ASP A 875 -24.09 -15.20 -38.11
N ALA A 876 -22.98 -14.84 -38.76
CA ALA A 876 -21.84 -15.73 -38.90
C ALA A 876 -21.14 -15.95 -37.55
N VAL A 877 -20.81 -17.21 -37.23
CA VAL A 877 -20.00 -17.56 -36.06
C VAL A 877 -18.58 -17.07 -36.27
N LEU A 878 -18.07 -16.24 -35.36
CA LEU A 878 -16.67 -15.81 -35.38
C LEU A 878 -15.76 -16.93 -34.87
N ASP A 879 -14.88 -17.42 -35.73
CA ASP A 879 -13.87 -18.44 -35.40
C ASP A 879 -12.46 -17.98 -35.80
N GLU A 880 -11.49 -18.89 -35.69
CA GLU A 880 -10.09 -18.64 -36.03
C GLU A 880 -9.83 -18.31 -37.51
N THR A 881 -10.77 -18.60 -38.41
CA THR A 881 -10.63 -18.31 -39.85
C THR A 881 -11.01 -16.88 -40.21
N CYS A 882 -11.71 -16.18 -39.30
CA CYS A 882 -12.28 -14.86 -39.54
C CYS A 882 -11.23 -13.73 -39.48
N TRP A 883 -11.17 -12.87 -40.50
CA TRP A 883 -10.29 -11.70 -40.52
C TRP A 883 -11.06 -10.38 -40.63
N SER A 884 -10.55 -9.37 -39.94
CA SER A 884 -10.98 -7.99 -40.19
C SER A 884 -10.46 -7.51 -41.55
N ASP A 885 -11.24 -6.66 -42.21
CA ASP A 885 -10.86 -6.06 -43.48
C ASP A 885 -9.93 -4.85 -43.22
N PRO A 886 -8.67 -4.85 -43.70
CA PRO A 886 -7.73 -3.78 -43.39
C PRO A 886 -8.18 -2.40 -43.89
N GLU A 887 -8.85 -2.32 -45.05
CA GLU A 887 -9.30 -1.05 -45.61
C GLU A 887 -10.42 -0.44 -44.76
N PHE A 888 -11.41 -1.25 -44.41
CA PHE A 888 -12.50 -0.87 -43.52
C PHE A 888 -11.99 -0.49 -42.13
N CYS A 889 -11.05 -1.25 -41.58
CA CYS A 889 -10.41 -0.91 -40.32
C CYS A 889 -9.71 0.44 -40.38
N ARG A 890 -8.94 0.72 -41.45
CA ARG A 890 -8.22 1.99 -41.60
C ARG A 890 -9.17 3.19 -41.56
N GLN A 891 -10.39 3.02 -42.08
CA GLN A 891 -11.40 4.07 -42.10
C GLN A 891 -12.17 4.21 -40.78
N LYS A 892 -12.39 3.11 -40.04
CA LYS A 892 -13.30 3.07 -38.88
C LYS A 892 -12.60 3.00 -37.54
N ASP A 893 -11.52 2.24 -37.44
CA ASP A 893 -10.81 1.96 -36.19
C ASP A 893 -9.34 1.62 -36.45
N MET A 894 -8.48 2.62 -36.25
CA MET A 894 -7.03 2.51 -36.46
C MET A 894 -6.36 1.46 -35.56
N TYR A 895 -6.91 1.15 -34.39
CA TYR A 895 -6.39 0.08 -33.53
C TYR A 895 -6.65 -1.29 -34.15
N CYS A 896 -7.86 -1.50 -34.68
CA CYS A 896 -8.19 -2.74 -35.39
C CYS A 896 -7.32 -2.88 -36.64
N TYR A 897 -7.04 -1.78 -37.35
CA TYR A 897 -6.13 -1.77 -38.50
C TYR A 897 -4.73 -2.24 -38.11
N ALA A 898 -4.11 -1.60 -37.12
CA ALA A 898 -2.75 -1.94 -36.71
C ALA A 898 -2.62 -3.36 -36.17
N LYS A 899 -3.61 -3.85 -35.41
CA LYS A 899 -3.62 -5.24 -34.94
C LYS A 899 -3.77 -6.24 -36.09
N THR A 900 -4.60 -5.92 -37.09
CA THR A 900 -4.74 -6.75 -38.29
C THR A 900 -3.41 -6.81 -39.07
N MET A 901 -2.81 -5.64 -39.34
CA MET A 901 -1.55 -5.56 -40.09
C MET A 901 -0.38 -6.21 -39.35
N ALA A 902 -0.29 -6.05 -38.03
CA ALA A 902 0.76 -6.69 -37.23
C ALA A 902 0.61 -8.23 -37.23
N GLU A 903 -0.62 -8.75 -37.13
CA GLU A 903 -0.86 -10.20 -37.20
C GLU A 903 -0.55 -10.78 -38.59
N MET A 904 -0.91 -10.07 -39.65
CA MET A 904 -0.55 -10.45 -41.03
C MET A 904 0.98 -10.45 -41.21
N ALA A 905 1.67 -9.41 -40.75
CA ALA A 905 3.13 -9.32 -40.82
C ALA A 905 3.82 -10.43 -40.01
N ALA A 906 3.33 -10.72 -38.80
CA ALA A 906 3.79 -11.84 -37.99
C ALA A 906 3.68 -13.18 -38.73
N THR A 907 2.51 -13.44 -39.32
CA THR A 907 2.20 -14.68 -40.04
C THR A 907 3.06 -14.82 -41.29
N GLU A 908 3.20 -13.73 -42.05
CA GLU A 908 4.02 -13.67 -43.26
C GLU A 908 5.51 -13.92 -42.97
N GLU A 909 6.09 -13.22 -41.99
CA GLU A 909 7.50 -13.39 -41.63
C GLU A 909 7.79 -14.77 -41.05
N ALA A 910 6.89 -15.31 -40.22
CA ALA A 910 7.05 -16.65 -39.67
C ALA A 910 7.03 -17.72 -40.76
N ALA A 911 6.09 -17.61 -41.72
CA ALA A 911 6.00 -18.54 -42.86
C ALA A 911 7.25 -18.47 -43.75
N LYS A 912 7.75 -17.27 -44.08
CA LYS A 912 8.97 -17.07 -44.88
C LYS A 912 10.20 -17.72 -44.27
N ARG A 913 10.25 -17.83 -42.94
CA ARG A 913 11.44 -18.26 -42.19
C ARG A 913 11.28 -19.65 -41.56
N GLY A 914 10.14 -20.32 -41.77
CA GLY A 914 9.85 -21.62 -41.17
C GLY A 914 9.75 -21.58 -39.63
N LEU A 915 9.42 -20.44 -39.04
CA LEU A 915 9.31 -20.25 -37.60
C LEU A 915 7.94 -20.74 -37.10
N GLU A 916 7.89 -21.58 -36.06
CA GLU A 916 6.62 -22.01 -35.49
C GLU A 916 5.89 -20.84 -34.83
N LEU A 917 4.68 -20.55 -35.28
CA LEU A 917 3.85 -19.46 -34.78
C LEU A 917 2.52 -19.98 -34.24
N ALA A 918 2.23 -19.64 -32.99
CA ALA A 918 0.89 -19.71 -32.40
C ALA A 918 0.40 -18.29 -32.08
N VAL A 919 -0.85 -17.98 -32.44
CA VAL A 919 -1.42 -16.65 -32.22
C VAL A 919 -2.58 -16.76 -31.23
N VAL A 920 -2.46 -16.11 -30.08
CA VAL A 920 -3.56 -15.96 -29.13
C VAL A 920 -4.28 -14.65 -29.44
N VAL A 921 -5.58 -14.73 -29.65
CA VAL A 921 -6.42 -13.60 -30.06
C VAL A 921 -7.37 -13.21 -28.91
N PRO A 922 -6.90 -12.43 -27.92
CA PRO A 922 -7.73 -12.01 -26.79
C PRO A 922 -8.76 -10.95 -27.20
N SER A 923 -9.94 -11.03 -26.60
CA SER A 923 -10.90 -9.92 -26.58
C SER A 923 -10.58 -8.91 -25.48
N MET A 924 -11.49 -7.95 -25.23
CA MET A 924 -11.26 -6.90 -24.25
C MET A 924 -11.00 -7.50 -22.87
N THR A 925 -9.76 -7.41 -22.42
CA THR A 925 -9.29 -8.20 -21.29
C THR A 925 -9.70 -7.55 -19.97
N MET A 926 -10.34 -8.33 -19.11
CA MET A 926 -10.80 -7.94 -17.77
C MET A 926 -10.07 -8.76 -16.70
N GLY A 927 -10.08 -8.28 -15.46
CA GLY A 927 -9.51 -8.98 -14.31
C GLY A 927 -8.54 -8.12 -13.51
N PRO A 928 -7.92 -8.70 -12.47
CA PRO A 928 -7.05 -7.97 -11.56
C PRO A 928 -5.76 -7.51 -12.25
N MET A 929 -5.34 -6.27 -11.99
CA MET A 929 -4.11 -5.69 -12.52
C MET A 929 -2.94 -5.95 -11.55
N LEU A 930 -1.86 -6.54 -12.04
CA LEU A 930 -0.62 -6.68 -11.28
C LEU A 930 0.16 -5.36 -11.24
N GLN A 931 0.09 -4.61 -12.33
CA GLN A 931 0.64 -3.26 -12.42
C GLN A 931 -0.25 -2.22 -11.72
N ARG A 932 0.36 -1.17 -11.19
CA ARG A 932 -0.37 -0.10 -10.49
C ARG A 932 -1.13 0.84 -11.44
N ALA A 933 -0.69 1.03 -12.67
CA ALA A 933 -1.33 1.95 -13.62
C ALA A 933 -2.57 1.33 -14.28
N LEU A 934 -3.61 2.14 -14.50
CA LEU A 934 -4.78 1.72 -15.29
C LEU A 934 -4.38 1.42 -16.73
N ASN A 935 -4.95 0.33 -17.26
CA ASN A 935 -4.87 -0.01 -18.68
C ASN A 935 -6.16 0.42 -19.39
N LEU A 936 -6.14 0.48 -20.73
CA LEU A 936 -7.28 0.94 -21.54
C LEU A 936 -8.58 0.17 -21.25
N SER A 937 -8.51 -1.15 -21.08
CA SER A 937 -9.67 -2.00 -20.82
C SER A 937 -10.28 -1.73 -19.44
N SER A 938 -9.46 -1.60 -18.40
CA SER A 938 -9.91 -1.22 -17.06
C SER A 938 -10.43 0.22 -17.01
N THR A 939 -9.80 1.16 -17.74
CA THR A 939 -10.28 2.55 -17.87
C THR A 939 -11.67 2.60 -18.50
N HIS A 940 -11.97 1.75 -19.49
CA HIS A 940 -13.29 1.69 -20.11
C HIS A 940 -14.39 1.34 -19.09
N VAL A 941 -14.15 0.38 -18.19
CA VAL A 941 -15.08 0.04 -17.09
C VAL A 941 -15.12 1.15 -16.04
N ALA A 942 -13.95 1.68 -15.63
CA ALA A 942 -13.85 2.72 -14.63
C ALA A 942 -14.64 3.97 -15.03
N ASN A 943 -14.59 4.39 -16.30
CA ASN A 943 -15.30 5.56 -16.79
C ASN A 943 -16.82 5.48 -16.65
N TYR A 944 -17.41 4.28 -16.68
CA TYR A 944 -18.84 4.11 -16.41
C TYR A 944 -19.13 4.17 -14.91
N LEU A 945 -18.29 3.53 -14.09
CA LEU A 945 -18.46 3.49 -12.63
C LEU A 945 -18.24 4.86 -11.97
N THR A 946 -17.35 5.69 -12.52
CA THR A 946 -17.12 7.07 -12.04
C THR A 946 -18.14 8.07 -12.59
N GLY A 947 -19.04 7.65 -13.49
CA GLY A 947 -19.95 8.57 -14.18
C GLY A 947 -19.28 9.49 -15.20
N ALA A 948 -17.97 9.35 -15.45
CA ALA A 948 -17.24 10.12 -16.46
C ALA A 948 -17.82 9.92 -17.87
N LYS A 949 -18.42 8.75 -18.12
CA LYS A 949 -19.09 8.42 -19.37
C LYS A 949 -20.60 8.40 -19.21
N LYS A 950 -21.26 9.46 -19.70
CA LYS A 950 -22.71 9.70 -19.57
C LYS A 950 -23.57 9.01 -20.63
N SER A 951 -22.94 8.40 -21.64
CA SER A 951 -23.66 7.67 -22.67
C SER A 951 -22.85 6.52 -23.25
N TYR A 952 -23.51 5.63 -23.96
CA TYR A 952 -22.89 4.46 -24.54
C TYR A 952 -23.47 4.10 -25.92
N PRO A 953 -22.63 3.59 -26.84
CA PRO A 953 -23.09 3.22 -28.17
C PRO A 953 -23.94 1.94 -28.11
N ASN A 954 -24.93 1.85 -28.98
CA ASN A 954 -25.69 0.62 -29.26
C ASN A 954 -24.77 -0.38 -29.98
N ALA A 955 -23.89 -1.03 -29.22
CA ALA A 955 -22.82 -1.86 -29.73
C ALA A 955 -22.49 -3.02 -28.79
N VAL A 956 -21.98 -4.09 -29.38
CA VAL A 956 -21.55 -5.31 -28.69
C VAL A 956 -20.03 -5.34 -28.55
N ALA A 957 -19.54 -6.00 -27.51
CA ALA A 957 -18.11 -6.24 -27.32
C ALA A 957 -17.85 -7.61 -26.69
N ALA A 958 -16.70 -8.18 -27.05
CA ALA A 958 -16.18 -9.41 -26.46
C ALA A 958 -15.29 -9.11 -25.24
N TYR A 959 -15.30 -10.02 -24.26
CA TYR A 959 -14.50 -9.94 -23.04
C TYR A 959 -13.87 -11.29 -22.69
N VAL A 960 -12.75 -11.24 -21.96
CA VAL A 960 -12.03 -12.42 -21.47
C VAL A 960 -11.25 -12.06 -20.20
N ASP A 961 -11.04 -13.02 -19.30
CA ASP A 961 -10.21 -12.80 -18.11
C ASP A 961 -8.71 -12.82 -18.45
N VAL A 962 -7.94 -11.90 -17.89
CA VAL A 962 -6.49 -11.81 -18.09
C VAL A 962 -5.75 -13.08 -17.68
N ARG A 963 -6.26 -13.80 -16.67
CA ARG A 963 -5.70 -15.09 -16.23
C ARG A 963 -5.92 -16.16 -17.28
N ASP A 964 -7.06 -16.15 -17.96
CA ASP A 964 -7.37 -17.12 -19.01
C ASP A 964 -6.51 -16.85 -20.24
N VAL A 965 -6.29 -15.56 -20.58
CA VAL A 965 -5.36 -15.17 -21.64
C VAL A 965 -3.96 -15.68 -21.34
N ALA A 966 -3.46 -15.51 -20.12
CA ALA A 966 -2.14 -16.01 -19.74
C ALA A 966 -2.04 -17.55 -19.80
N ARG A 967 -3.05 -18.28 -19.32
CA ARG A 967 -3.13 -19.74 -19.45
C ARG A 967 -3.16 -20.18 -20.91
N ALA A 968 -3.92 -19.49 -21.77
CA ALA A 968 -3.97 -19.76 -23.20
C ALA A 968 -2.57 -19.67 -23.84
N HIS A 969 -1.78 -18.63 -23.50
CA HIS A 969 -0.41 -18.49 -24.00
C HIS A 969 0.47 -19.68 -23.62
N ALA A 970 0.41 -20.13 -22.37
CA ALA A 970 1.19 -21.28 -21.92
C ALA A 970 0.73 -22.59 -22.61
N LEU A 971 -0.57 -22.81 -22.73
CA LEU A 971 -1.12 -24.02 -23.35
C LEU A 971 -0.74 -24.16 -24.83
N VAL A 972 -0.86 -23.08 -25.62
CA VAL A 972 -0.47 -23.10 -27.04
C VAL A 972 1.05 -23.19 -27.23
N TYR A 973 1.84 -22.79 -26.23
CA TYR A 973 3.28 -22.98 -26.26
C TYR A 973 3.67 -24.44 -26.02
N GLU A 974 3.07 -25.07 -25.00
CA GLU A 974 3.42 -26.42 -24.55
C GLU A 974 2.93 -27.53 -25.49
N ARG A 975 1.79 -27.32 -26.17
CA ARG A 975 1.22 -28.32 -27.07
C ARG A 975 1.96 -28.37 -28.40
N HIS A 976 2.66 -29.47 -28.67
CA HIS A 976 3.48 -29.63 -29.88
C HIS A 976 2.70 -29.39 -31.19
N ASP A 977 1.43 -29.80 -31.23
CA ASP A 977 0.54 -29.68 -32.39
C ASP A 977 -0.16 -28.31 -32.50
N ALA A 978 0.00 -27.43 -31.50
CA ALA A 978 -0.62 -26.12 -31.52
C ALA A 978 0.00 -25.19 -32.57
N ARG A 979 -0.83 -24.70 -33.50
CA ARG A 979 -0.42 -23.84 -34.63
C ARG A 979 -1.56 -22.94 -35.11
N GLY A 980 -1.20 -21.78 -35.62
CA GLY A 980 -2.16 -20.79 -36.12
C GLY A 980 -2.89 -20.05 -34.99
N ARG A 981 -4.10 -19.59 -35.26
CA ARG A 981 -4.86 -18.69 -34.38
C ARG A 981 -5.67 -19.47 -33.33
N TYR A 982 -5.92 -18.81 -32.20
CA TYR A 982 -6.73 -19.31 -31.09
C TYR A 982 -7.55 -18.15 -30.51
N LEU A 983 -8.87 -18.17 -30.67
CA LEU A 983 -9.75 -17.12 -30.15
C LEU A 983 -9.89 -17.23 -28.64
N CYS A 984 -9.35 -16.26 -27.92
CA CYS A 984 -9.43 -16.18 -26.47
C CYS A 984 -10.55 -15.21 -26.07
N ILE A 985 -11.80 -15.69 -26.25
CA ILE A 985 -13.04 -14.96 -25.96
C ILE A 985 -13.82 -15.75 -24.91
N GLY A 986 -14.18 -15.10 -23.79
CA GLY A 986 -14.97 -15.72 -22.72
C GLY A 986 -16.47 -15.41 -22.82
N ALA A 987 -16.83 -14.18 -23.23
CA ALA A 987 -18.22 -13.76 -23.40
C ALA A 987 -18.35 -12.60 -24.39
N VAL A 988 -19.52 -12.48 -25.03
CA VAL A 988 -19.90 -11.34 -25.88
C VAL A 988 -21.18 -10.75 -25.33
N LEU A 989 -21.17 -9.45 -25.03
CA LEU A 989 -22.33 -8.76 -24.45
C LEU A 989 -22.63 -7.46 -25.18
N HIS A 990 -23.91 -7.13 -25.24
CA HIS A 990 -24.34 -5.78 -25.54
C HIS A 990 -23.90 -4.83 -24.42
N ARG A 991 -23.64 -3.56 -24.76
CA ARG A 991 -23.16 -2.56 -23.79
C ARG A 991 -24.11 -2.39 -22.61
N ALA A 992 -25.43 -2.43 -22.84
CA ALA A 992 -26.44 -2.38 -21.78
C ALA A 992 -26.31 -3.55 -20.79
N GLN A 993 -26.05 -4.76 -21.27
CA GLN A 993 -25.89 -5.96 -20.42
C GLN A 993 -24.62 -5.86 -19.55
N LEU A 994 -23.52 -5.29 -20.08
CA LEU A 994 -22.34 -4.99 -19.27
C LEU A 994 -22.69 -4.03 -18.14
N LEU A 995 -23.37 -2.92 -18.45
CA LEU A 995 -23.71 -1.91 -17.44
C LEU A 995 -24.67 -2.47 -16.39
N GLN A 996 -25.65 -3.28 -16.79
CA GLN A 996 -26.53 -3.98 -15.86
C GLN A 996 -25.72 -4.87 -14.92
N MET A 997 -24.80 -5.68 -15.44
CA MET A 997 -23.95 -6.53 -14.61
C MET A 997 -23.08 -5.73 -13.64
N LEU A 998 -22.60 -4.54 -14.04
CA LEU A 998 -21.86 -3.63 -13.16
C LEU A 998 -22.75 -3.02 -12.08
N MET A 999 -23.99 -2.63 -12.40
CA MET A 999 -24.97 -2.15 -11.41
C MET A 999 -25.35 -3.26 -10.42
N ASP A 1000 -25.52 -4.49 -10.88
CA ASP A 1000 -25.86 -5.63 -10.02
C ASP A 1000 -24.70 -6.01 -9.10
N LEU A 1001 -23.45 -5.93 -9.60
CA LEU A 1001 -22.25 -6.23 -8.82
C LEU A 1001 -21.86 -5.10 -7.87
N PHE A 1002 -22.10 -3.86 -8.28
CA PHE A 1002 -21.67 -2.66 -7.58
C PHE A 1002 -22.76 -1.58 -7.56
N PRO A 1003 -23.88 -1.84 -6.86
CA PRO A 1003 -25.02 -0.92 -6.82
C PRO A 1003 -24.68 0.46 -6.21
N GLN A 1004 -23.56 0.56 -5.48
CA GLN A 1004 -23.05 1.81 -4.92
C GLN A 1004 -22.59 2.83 -5.98
N TYR A 1005 -22.30 2.40 -7.22
CA TYR A 1005 -21.92 3.34 -8.29
C TYR A 1005 -23.16 3.74 -9.10
N THR A 1006 -23.44 5.04 -9.14
CA THR A 1006 -24.53 5.57 -9.97
C THR A 1006 -24.14 5.58 -11.44
N ILE A 1007 -24.48 4.50 -12.17
CA ILE A 1007 -24.29 4.43 -13.62
C ILE A 1007 -25.46 5.12 -14.31
N ALA A 1008 -25.31 6.41 -14.63
CA ALA A 1008 -26.34 7.20 -15.32
C ALA A 1008 -26.27 7.11 -16.86
N ALA A 1009 -25.43 6.22 -17.40
CA ALA A 1009 -25.15 6.18 -18.83
C ALA A 1009 -26.36 5.73 -19.65
N LYS A 1010 -26.73 6.51 -20.68
CA LYS A 1010 -27.85 6.18 -21.59
C LYS A 1010 -27.35 5.74 -22.97
N CYS A 1011 -28.15 4.92 -23.66
CA CYS A 1011 -27.83 4.50 -25.02
C CYS A 1011 -27.93 5.70 -25.99
N ASP A 1012 -26.93 5.88 -26.86
CA ASP A 1012 -26.83 7.02 -27.78
C ASP A 1012 -27.86 6.98 -28.93
N ASP A 1013 -28.47 5.82 -29.20
CA ASP A 1013 -29.07 5.52 -30.51
C ASP A 1013 -30.61 5.70 -30.57
N LYS A 1014 -31.15 6.65 -29.80
CA LYS A 1014 -32.56 7.15 -29.82
C LYS A 1014 -33.65 6.09 -30.06
N GLY A 1015 -33.59 4.93 -29.39
CA GLY A 1015 -34.67 3.93 -29.41
C GLY A 1015 -34.61 2.90 -30.54
N LYS A 1016 -33.50 2.80 -31.29
CA LYS A 1016 -33.27 1.66 -32.19
C LYS A 1016 -33.18 0.33 -31.42
N PRO A 1017 -33.52 -0.81 -32.05
CA PRO A 1017 -33.34 -2.13 -31.45
C PRO A 1017 -31.89 -2.35 -30.99
N MET A 1018 -31.72 -3.04 -29.86
CA MET A 1018 -30.39 -3.38 -29.35
C MET A 1018 -29.66 -4.29 -30.34
N VAL A 1019 -28.39 -3.98 -30.62
CA VAL A 1019 -27.55 -4.85 -31.45
C VAL A 1019 -27.38 -6.21 -30.76
N LYS A 1020 -27.72 -7.29 -31.47
CA LYS A 1020 -27.62 -8.67 -30.99
C LYS A 1020 -26.14 -9.05 -30.82
N PRO A 1021 -25.74 -9.66 -29.69
CA PRO A 1021 -24.42 -10.29 -29.55
C PRO A 1021 -24.18 -11.33 -30.67
N TYR A 1022 -23.03 -11.25 -31.34
CA TYR A 1022 -22.64 -12.26 -32.33
C TYR A 1022 -22.19 -13.56 -31.66
N GLU A 1023 -22.28 -14.65 -32.39
CA GLU A 1023 -21.78 -15.96 -31.97
C GLU A 1023 -20.28 -16.08 -32.24
N PHE A 1024 -19.59 -16.89 -31.43
CA PHE A 1024 -18.16 -17.12 -31.58
C PHE A 1024 -17.80 -18.54 -31.15
N SER A 1025 -16.71 -19.07 -31.69
CA SER A 1025 -16.11 -20.33 -31.25
C SER A 1025 -14.81 -20.06 -30.50
N ASN A 1026 -14.68 -20.67 -29.32
CA ASN A 1026 -13.43 -20.76 -28.56
C ASN A 1026 -13.04 -22.24 -28.35
N GLN A 1027 -13.57 -23.13 -29.20
CA GLN A 1027 -13.47 -24.57 -29.02
C GLN A 1027 -12.02 -25.03 -29.06
N ARG A 1028 -11.19 -24.46 -29.96
CA ARG A 1028 -9.77 -24.81 -30.05
C ARG A 1028 -8.99 -24.60 -28.77
N LEU A 1029 -9.34 -23.63 -27.93
CA LEU A 1029 -8.70 -23.46 -26.61
C LEU A 1029 -9.29 -24.40 -25.56
N LYS A 1030 -10.60 -24.68 -25.62
CA LYS A 1030 -11.24 -25.69 -24.75
C LYS A 1030 -10.68 -27.09 -24.99
N ASP A 1031 -10.39 -27.43 -26.25
CA ASP A 1031 -9.76 -28.71 -26.64
C ASP A 1031 -8.33 -28.85 -26.07
N LEU A 1032 -7.65 -27.73 -25.77
CA LEU A 1032 -6.37 -27.72 -25.06
C LEU A 1032 -6.53 -27.75 -23.53
N GLY A 1033 -7.76 -27.87 -23.02
CA GLY A 1033 -8.09 -27.90 -21.59
C GLY A 1033 -8.27 -26.52 -20.94
N LEU A 1034 -8.46 -25.45 -21.71
CA LEU A 1034 -8.72 -24.12 -21.14
C LEU A 1034 -10.17 -23.98 -20.68
N GLU A 1035 -10.35 -23.80 -19.37
CA GLU A 1035 -11.60 -23.33 -18.79
C GLU A 1035 -11.61 -21.81 -18.65
N PHE A 1036 -12.67 -21.18 -19.16
CA PHE A 1036 -12.85 -19.72 -19.11
C PHE A 1036 -13.52 -19.29 -17.80
N THR A 1037 -12.94 -18.28 -17.17
CA THR A 1037 -13.48 -17.62 -15.99
C THR A 1037 -14.76 -16.87 -16.38
N PRO A 1038 -15.85 -16.99 -15.60
CA PRO A 1038 -17.08 -16.23 -15.84
C PRO A 1038 -16.83 -14.72 -15.81
N LEU A 1039 -17.32 -13.99 -16.83
CA LEU A 1039 -17.10 -12.54 -16.95
C LEU A 1039 -17.53 -11.75 -15.70
N ARG A 1040 -18.61 -12.18 -15.03
CA ARG A 1040 -19.07 -11.57 -13.78
C ARG A 1040 -17.98 -11.55 -12.71
N LYS A 1041 -17.23 -12.65 -12.57
CA LYS A 1041 -16.09 -12.76 -11.66
C LYS A 1041 -14.91 -11.89 -12.13
N SER A 1042 -14.63 -11.87 -13.43
CA SER A 1042 -13.57 -11.03 -14.00
C SER A 1042 -13.81 -9.54 -13.77
N LEU A 1043 -15.04 -9.07 -13.96
CA LEU A 1043 -15.45 -7.69 -13.69
C LEU A 1043 -15.37 -7.37 -12.20
N TYR A 1044 -15.83 -8.29 -11.35
CA TYR A 1044 -15.73 -8.11 -9.91
C TYR A 1044 -14.27 -7.94 -9.47
N ASP A 1045 -13.40 -8.89 -9.83
CA ASP A 1045 -11.98 -8.84 -9.49
C ASP A 1045 -11.28 -7.59 -10.05
N ALA A 1046 -11.66 -7.14 -11.26
CA ALA A 1046 -11.14 -5.92 -11.86
C ALA A 1046 -11.52 -4.67 -11.06
N VAL A 1047 -12.79 -4.53 -10.69
CA VAL A 1047 -13.29 -3.36 -9.93
C VAL A 1047 -12.73 -3.36 -8.51
N MET A 1048 -12.71 -4.50 -7.83
CA MET A 1048 -12.07 -4.62 -6.52
C MET A 1048 -10.58 -4.27 -6.60
N CYS A 1049 -9.88 -4.69 -7.66
CA CYS A 1049 -8.49 -4.30 -7.89
C CYS A 1049 -8.35 -2.79 -8.13
N MET A 1050 -9.25 -2.17 -8.90
CA MET A 1050 -9.26 -0.72 -9.14
C MET A 1050 -9.51 0.07 -7.85
N GLN A 1051 -10.43 -0.38 -7.00
CA GLN A 1051 -10.67 0.19 -5.68
C GLN A 1051 -9.42 0.10 -4.79
N ARG A 1052 -8.81 -1.09 -4.68
CA ARG A 1052 -7.58 -1.31 -3.89
C ARG A 1052 -6.41 -0.43 -4.35
N ASN A 1053 -6.31 -0.20 -5.66
CA ASN A 1053 -5.26 0.63 -6.24
C ASN A 1053 -5.59 2.14 -6.24
N GLY A 1054 -6.75 2.54 -5.69
CA GLY A 1054 -7.18 3.93 -5.57
C GLY A 1054 -7.68 4.56 -6.88
N HIS A 1055 -8.02 3.74 -7.89
CA HIS A 1055 -8.53 4.19 -9.19
C HIS A 1055 -10.04 4.39 -9.21
N LEU A 1056 -10.75 3.69 -8.34
CA LEU A 1056 -12.17 3.89 -8.11
C LEU A 1056 -12.37 4.25 -6.64
N PRO A 1057 -13.21 5.26 -6.34
CA PRO A 1057 -13.56 5.56 -4.96
C PRO A 1057 -14.26 4.35 -4.37
N VAL A 1058 -13.92 3.99 -3.13
CA VAL A 1058 -14.73 3.05 -2.36
C VAL A 1058 -15.95 3.82 -1.90
N VAL A 1059 -16.99 3.83 -2.74
CA VAL A 1059 -18.28 4.43 -2.39
C VAL A 1059 -18.93 3.49 -1.39
N LEU A 1060 -18.94 3.90 -0.13
CA LEU A 1060 -19.68 3.19 0.91
C LEU A 1060 -21.17 3.44 0.63
N PRO A 1061 -22.00 2.39 0.51
CA PRO A 1061 -23.44 2.57 0.43
C PRO A 1061 -24.00 3.23 1.69
#